data_AF-A0A0N7FTJ8-F1
#
_entry.id   AF-A0A0N7FTJ8-F1
#
_cell.length_a   1.000
_cell.length_b   1.000
_cell.length_c   1.000
_cell.angle_alpha   90.00
_cell.angle_beta   90.00
_cell.angle_gamma   90.00
#
_symmetry.space_group_name_H-M   'P 1'
#
loop_
_entity.id
_entity.type
_entity.pdbx_description
1 polymer ?
#
loop_
_entity_poly.entity_id
_entity_poly.type
_entity_poly.pdbx_seq_one_letter_code
_entity_poly.pdbx_strand_id
1 'polypeptide(L)'
;MLSPEAFREKYDDEELEAELPDSPVSTLRSIQYLYGKLYTLGTLGGGQYAPYLTPDSAEDLVDTEDSLIVVRVDLSGDEPTLADDDRGPVWVTRYSEDLVEKVSHCKYPAARGIDHSITHQAGRNSDPEKLARYAKERVTSWPVDDVVQTAAEEHDDGWIINALGDLGDKEDVLDRIEENVETALGGESTTALLTAQVKINSNGGYRWPGEIDGFLEAMRQRKLSKLVTKNKADDSSGKATDLVTGRDTRTVGTAEDPQNYFLGKQLEKFPGLDIEEAWRSHPISEDAAVTVMNADSFVEACTYRTFGAKVYYLPYFRGRPTADHARELYDLLYRAATSEEDMTPVERAYSEFKLTREHELRFYVSAVMPHQMSRYDVLGETLNGRLLYPKMLAEKHNRIVDLTAAFTSETEWSSPMPTNDSWDLLVGSNERLHSVSTGWYFHQTFAERDDAEANSDDPRIEALVAVLSGDSIAVETLLEEYVERIDADESDDAFDSFPSFRVASQFAQLCVLADDDLDLLTTTDPGKEPITNESDYEVHTMETAEKILADGGDTTAEKLETFIEDTPALAYDPEAPINDQRRGAFLLGVLIGEVGAYQNYSENRSTTLIDQYPVKSITSARIKKITQEAIGTTITYTRGENRTITLFEHVVDRLRDTILRPDPDDWEIETDDLRFYYSLGVTYGMNDHPDWDQLETDTTEEL
;
A
#
# COMPACT_ATOMS: atom_id res chain seq x y z
N MET A 1 23.51 1.89 -7.37
CA MET A 1 22.96 3.15 -6.79
C MET A 1 23.82 3.59 -5.59
N LEU A 2 24.06 4.88 -5.40
CA LEU A 2 24.85 5.45 -4.29
C LEU A 2 24.17 5.21 -2.94
N SER A 3 24.92 4.89 -1.89
CA SER A 3 24.37 4.89 -0.52
C SER A 3 23.91 6.31 -0.13
N PRO A 4 23.01 6.46 0.86
CA PRO A 4 22.58 7.77 1.35
C PRO A 4 23.75 8.68 1.77
N GLU A 5 24.80 8.12 2.39
CA GLU A 5 26.01 8.85 2.76
C GLU A 5 26.79 9.31 1.53
N ALA A 6 26.99 8.42 0.56
CA ALA A 6 27.70 8.75 -0.68
C ALA A 6 26.93 9.77 -1.53
N PHE A 7 25.59 9.71 -1.52
CA PHE A 7 24.74 10.70 -2.18
C PHE A 7 24.88 12.09 -1.53
N ARG A 8 24.89 12.15 -0.19
CA ARG A 8 25.12 13.39 0.57
C ARG A 8 26.51 13.97 0.35
N GLU A 9 27.53 13.13 0.18
CA GLU A 9 28.90 13.57 -0.10
C GLU A 9 29.08 14.05 -1.55
N LYS A 10 28.37 13.42 -2.50
CA LYS A 10 28.49 13.72 -3.93
C LYS A 10 27.87 15.05 -4.33
N TYR A 11 26.74 15.44 -3.73
CA TYR A 11 25.99 16.64 -4.12
C TYR A 11 25.87 17.63 -2.96
N ASP A 12 26.46 18.81 -3.12
CA ASP A 12 26.22 19.92 -2.20
C ASP A 12 24.81 20.52 -2.39
N ASP A 13 24.44 21.50 -1.55
CA ASP A 13 23.09 22.07 -1.56
C ASP A 13 22.78 22.78 -2.88
N GLU A 14 23.74 23.52 -3.44
CA GLU A 14 23.53 24.33 -4.66
C GLU A 14 23.44 23.42 -5.89
N GLU A 15 24.29 22.40 -5.96
CA GLU A 15 24.26 21.38 -7.01
C GLU A 15 22.97 20.57 -6.98
N LEU A 16 22.53 20.13 -5.79
CA LEU A 16 21.31 19.34 -5.66
C LEU A 16 20.06 20.18 -5.98
N GLU A 17 19.96 21.41 -5.44
CA GLU A 17 18.82 22.29 -5.70
C GLU A 17 18.67 22.64 -7.19
N ALA A 18 19.78 22.76 -7.93
CA ALA A 18 19.76 23.02 -9.37
C ALA A 18 19.15 21.88 -10.20
N GLU A 19 19.14 20.64 -9.67
CA GLU A 19 18.58 19.46 -10.33
C GLU A 19 17.12 19.16 -9.93
N LEU A 20 16.65 19.76 -8.83
CA LEU A 20 15.30 19.57 -8.30
C LEU A 20 14.26 20.39 -9.10
N PRO A 21 12.99 19.97 -9.14
CA PRO A 21 11.95 20.73 -9.83
C PRO A 21 11.65 22.07 -9.13
N ASP A 22 11.53 23.14 -9.92
CA ASP A 22 11.16 24.49 -9.44
C ASP A 22 9.70 24.57 -8.94
N SER A 23 8.89 23.57 -9.25
CA SER A 23 7.46 23.50 -8.91
C SER A 23 7.22 22.74 -7.61
N PRO A 24 6.16 23.08 -6.85
CA PRO A 24 5.75 22.29 -5.70
C PRO A 24 5.36 20.86 -6.10
N VAL A 25 5.65 19.89 -5.24
CA VAL A 25 5.13 18.53 -5.38
C VAL A 25 3.64 18.53 -4.99
N SER A 26 2.77 18.41 -5.98
CA SER A 26 1.31 18.47 -5.77
C SER A 26 0.50 17.45 -6.55
N THR A 27 1.14 16.59 -7.35
CA THR A 27 0.48 15.56 -8.17
C THR A 27 1.32 14.29 -8.18
N LEU A 28 0.70 13.15 -8.53
CA LEU A 28 1.41 11.90 -8.78
C LEU A 28 2.56 12.09 -9.79
N ARG A 29 2.35 12.86 -10.87
CA ARG A 29 3.39 13.14 -11.86
C ARG A 29 4.59 13.89 -11.29
N SER A 30 4.35 14.85 -10.40
CA SER A 30 5.42 15.56 -9.69
C SER A 30 6.22 14.62 -8.78
N ILE A 31 5.54 13.69 -8.09
CA ILE A 31 6.18 12.68 -7.24
C ILE A 31 7.05 11.75 -8.08
N GLN A 32 6.50 11.17 -9.14
CA GLN A 32 7.24 10.29 -10.05
C GLN A 32 8.44 11.01 -10.68
N TYR A 33 8.27 12.26 -11.13
CA TYR A 33 9.37 13.02 -11.69
C TYR A 33 10.50 13.23 -10.66
N LEU A 34 10.16 13.60 -9.43
CA LEU A 34 11.14 13.76 -8.35
C LEU A 34 11.86 12.44 -8.06
N TYR A 35 11.13 11.32 -7.99
CA TYR A 35 11.71 10.00 -7.78
C TYR A 35 12.67 9.62 -8.90
N GLY A 36 12.25 9.80 -10.16
CA GLY A 36 13.08 9.54 -11.33
C GLY A 36 14.33 10.41 -11.36
N LYS A 37 14.23 11.68 -10.95
CA LYS A 37 15.38 12.58 -10.77
C LYS A 37 16.34 12.06 -9.71
N LEU A 38 15.85 11.74 -8.51
CA LEU A 38 16.66 11.23 -7.41
C LEU A 38 17.33 9.90 -7.76
N TYR A 39 16.60 9.00 -8.42
CA TYR A 39 17.12 7.73 -8.92
C TYR A 39 18.24 7.96 -9.94
N THR A 40 18.03 8.86 -10.91
CA THR A 40 19.04 9.20 -11.92
C THR A 40 20.31 9.76 -11.27
N LEU A 41 20.16 10.72 -10.33
CA LEU A 41 21.30 11.27 -9.58
C LEU A 41 22.04 10.22 -8.76
N GLY A 42 21.30 9.27 -8.17
CA GLY A 42 21.85 8.18 -7.37
C GLY A 42 22.52 7.07 -8.19
N THR A 43 22.29 6.99 -9.50
CA THR A 43 22.79 5.89 -10.35
C THR A 43 23.76 6.36 -11.43
N LEU A 44 23.44 7.46 -12.12
CA LEU A 44 24.11 7.93 -13.35
C LEU A 44 24.66 9.34 -13.25
N GLY A 45 24.45 10.02 -12.11
CA GLY A 45 24.79 11.42 -12.00
C GLY A 45 23.73 12.38 -12.52
N GLY A 46 24.13 13.63 -12.75
CA GLY A 46 23.31 14.66 -13.38
C GLY A 46 23.59 14.80 -14.88
N GLY A 47 22.97 15.79 -15.50
CA GLY A 47 23.20 16.15 -16.90
C GLY A 47 22.09 15.74 -17.86
N GLN A 48 22.13 16.33 -19.06
CA GLN A 48 21.04 16.29 -20.04
C GLN A 48 20.65 14.88 -20.50
N TYR A 49 21.63 13.99 -20.68
CA TYR A 49 21.39 12.67 -21.26
C TYR A 49 21.28 11.54 -20.23
N ALA A 50 21.62 11.79 -18.96
CA ALA A 50 21.56 10.78 -17.91
C ALA A 50 20.17 10.12 -17.79
N PRO A 51 19.03 10.84 -17.84
CA PRO A 51 17.71 10.21 -17.75
C PRO A 51 17.41 9.21 -18.89
N TYR A 52 18.14 9.26 -20.00
CA TYR A 52 17.91 8.35 -21.12
C TYR A 52 18.57 6.99 -20.93
N LEU A 53 19.64 6.92 -20.14
CA LEU A 53 20.40 5.70 -19.93
C LEU A 53 19.62 4.72 -19.03
N THR A 54 19.95 3.43 -19.14
CA THR A 54 19.28 2.35 -18.41
C THR A 54 20.29 1.41 -17.76
N PRO A 55 21.00 1.84 -16.71
CA PRO A 55 22.08 1.06 -16.08
C PRO A 55 21.59 -0.29 -15.56
N ASP A 56 20.42 -0.32 -14.91
CA ASP A 56 19.85 -1.54 -14.31
C ASP A 56 19.47 -2.60 -15.36
N SER A 57 19.25 -2.21 -16.62
CA SER A 57 18.90 -3.17 -17.68
C SER A 57 20.03 -4.15 -18.01
N ALA A 58 21.27 -3.81 -17.64
CA ALA A 58 22.47 -4.62 -17.87
C ALA A 58 23.30 -4.80 -16.59
N GLU A 59 22.69 -4.62 -15.41
CA GLU A 59 23.37 -4.78 -14.12
C GLU A 59 23.92 -6.20 -13.94
N ASP A 60 23.20 -7.22 -14.43
CA ASP A 60 23.62 -8.62 -14.40
C ASP A 60 24.87 -8.92 -15.23
N LEU A 61 25.29 -7.98 -16.09
CA LEU A 61 26.50 -8.09 -16.91
C LEU A 61 27.72 -7.42 -16.28
N VAL A 62 27.52 -6.58 -15.26
CA VAL A 62 28.61 -5.85 -14.63
C VAL A 62 29.60 -6.83 -14.00
N ASP A 63 30.88 -6.57 -14.23
CA ASP A 63 32.02 -7.37 -13.80
C ASP A 63 32.06 -8.84 -14.27
N THR A 64 31.26 -9.19 -15.26
CA THR A 64 31.27 -10.51 -15.92
C THR A 64 32.28 -10.53 -17.07
N GLU A 65 33.07 -11.60 -17.22
CA GLU A 65 33.98 -11.74 -18.37
C GLU A 65 33.22 -11.81 -19.70
N ASP A 66 33.83 -11.30 -20.77
CA ASP A 66 33.27 -11.30 -22.13
C ASP A 66 31.86 -10.68 -22.26
N SER A 67 31.51 -9.80 -21.33
CA SER A 67 30.21 -9.12 -21.25
C SER A 67 30.14 -7.82 -22.07
N LEU A 68 31.24 -7.39 -22.69
CA LEU A 68 31.30 -6.23 -23.57
C LEU A 68 32.06 -6.54 -24.86
N ILE A 69 31.42 -6.32 -26.00
CA ILE A 69 32.00 -6.46 -27.33
C ILE A 69 32.04 -5.09 -27.99
N VAL A 70 33.24 -4.61 -28.32
CA VAL A 70 33.47 -3.25 -28.84
C VAL A 70 33.98 -3.32 -30.28
N VAL A 71 33.22 -2.76 -31.22
CA VAL A 71 33.68 -2.50 -32.59
C VAL A 71 34.48 -1.19 -32.59
N ARG A 72 35.72 -1.22 -33.05
CA ARG A 72 36.64 -0.08 -32.97
C ARG A 72 36.88 0.50 -34.36
N VAL A 73 36.49 1.76 -34.54
CA VAL A 73 36.53 2.45 -35.84
C VAL A 73 37.46 3.68 -35.76
N ASP A 74 38.39 3.80 -36.71
CA ASP A 74 39.20 4.99 -36.89
C ASP A 74 38.56 5.89 -37.96
N LEU A 75 38.16 7.09 -37.53
CA LEU A 75 37.56 8.14 -38.35
C LEU A 75 38.50 9.34 -38.50
N SER A 76 39.77 9.21 -38.07
CA SER A 76 40.72 10.32 -38.05
C SER A 76 41.45 10.55 -39.38
N GLY A 77 41.27 9.65 -40.35
CA GLY A 77 41.79 9.75 -41.71
C GLY A 77 40.78 10.30 -42.72
N ASP A 78 41.16 10.29 -44.00
CA ASP A 78 40.29 10.74 -45.10
C ASP A 78 39.12 9.77 -45.38
N GLU A 79 39.28 8.48 -45.02
CA GLU A 79 38.25 7.45 -45.15
C GLU A 79 38.09 6.68 -43.83
N PRO A 80 36.86 6.29 -43.44
CA PRO A 80 36.63 5.49 -42.25
C PRO A 80 37.17 4.06 -42.42
N THR A 81 37.86 3.56 -41.40
CA THR A 81 38.45 2.21 -41.38
C THR A 81 38.31 1.55 -40.00
N LEU A 82 38.36 0.22 -39.93
CA LEU A 82 38.49 -0.47 -38.65
C LEU A 82 39.87 -0.27 -38.01
N ALA A 83 39.94 -0.31 -36.68
CA ALA A 83 41.18 -0.23 -35.93
C ALA A 83 42.19 -1.33 -36.35
N ASP A 84 43.46 -0.94 -36.47
CA ASP A 84 44.57 -1.81 -36.88
C ASP A 84 45.71 -1.86 -35.84
N ASP A 85 45.49 -1.32 -34.65
CA ASP A 85 46.43 -1.38 -33.53
C ASP A 85 46.45 -2.76 -32.84
N ASP A 86 47.31 -2.92 -31.83
CA ASP A 86 47.52 -4.19 -31.13
C ASP A 86 46.25 -4.78 -30.47
N ARG A 87 45.22 -3.96 -30.21
CA ARG A 87 43.93 -4.43 -29.68
C ARG A 87 42.98 -4.93 -30.77
N GLY A 88 43.24 -4.59 -32.03
CA GLY A 88 42.47 -5.04 -33.18
C GLY A 88 41.11 -4.33 -33.36
N PRO A 89 40.37 -4.72 -34.41
CA PRO A 89 39.11 -4.08 -34.82
C PRO A 89 37.93 -4.42 -33.92
N VAL A 90 38.00 -5.54 -33.20
CA VAL A 90 37.01 -5.97 -32.21
C VAL A 90 37.73 -6.24 -30.90
N TRP A 91 37.20 -5.69 -29.81
CA TRP A 91 37.70 -5.91 -28.48
C TRP A 91 36.61 -6.52 -27.61
N VAL A 92 36.78 -7.79 -27.24
CA VAL A 92 35.94 -8.49 -26.25
C VAL A 92 36.56 -8.28 -24.88
N THR A 93 35.76 -7.79 -23.93
CA THR A 93 36.22 -7.42 -22.61
C THR A 93 35.10 -7.47 -21.58
N ARG A 94 35.43 -7.08 -20.35
CA ARG A 94 34.52 -6.99 -19.22
C ARG A 94 33.81 -5.64 -19.22
N TYR A 95 32.50 -5.66 -19.03
CA TYR A 95 31.70 -4.48 -18.70
C TYR A 95 31.89 -4.15 -17.21
N SER A 96 32.75 -3.20 -16.89
CA SER A 96 33.01 -2.74 -15.52
C SER A 96 32.12 -1.56 -15.12
N GLU A 97 31.99 -1.30 -13.82
CA GLU A 97 31.22 -0.16 -13.29
C GLU A 97 31.61 1.19 -13.92
N ASP A 98 32.90 1.42 -14.19
CA ASP A 98 33.39 2.67 -14.79
C ASP A 98 33.02 2.83 -16.28
N LEU A 99 32.45 1.80 -16.92
CA LEU A 99 31.99 1.82 -18.31
C LEU A 99 30.47 2.06 -18.43
N VAL A 100 29.71 2.02 -17.33
CA VAL A 100 28.24 2.10 -17.36
C VAL A 100 27.75 3.36 -18.08
N GLU A 101 28.26 4.52 -17.67
CA GLU A 101 27.92 5.80 -18.32
C GLU A 101 28.56 5.91 -19.71
N LYS A 102 29.83 5.50 -19.86
CA LYS A 102 30.61 5.66 -21.09
C LYS A 102 30.03 4.87 -22.26
N VAL A 103 29.54 3.66 -22.03
CA VAL A 103 28.92 2.83 -23.07
C VAL A 103 27.53 3.37 -23.43
N SER A 104 26.90 4.16 -22.54
CA SER A 104 25.63 4.85 -22.78
C SER A 104 24.53 3.93 -23.29
N HIS A 105 24.30 2.84 -22.56
CA HIS A 105 23.22 1.91 -22.87
C HIS A 105 21.86 2.56 -22.56
N CYS A 106 20.99 2.63 -23.57
CA CYS A 106 19.62 3.09 -23.45
C CYS A 106 18.68 2.06 -24.05
N LYS A 107 17.95 1.38 -23.17
CA LYS A 107 16.94 0.38 -23.52
C LYS A 107 15.55 0.88 -23.20
N TYR A 108 14.56 0.42 -23.97
CA TYR A 108 13.16 0.60 -23.59
C TYR A 108 12.58 -0.74 -23.11
N PRO A 109 12.07 -0.82 -21.87
CA PRO A 109 11.48 -2.04 -21.30
C PRO A 109 10.07 -2.31 -21.87
N ALA A 110 9.95 -2.46 -23.18
CA ALA A 110 8.74 -3.02 -23.80
C ALA A 110 8.93 -4.52 -24.03
N ALA A 111 7.82 -5.23 -24.30
CA ALA A 111 7.80 -6.67 -24.61
C ALA A 111 8.73 -7.14 -25.76
N ARG A 112 9.38 -6.22 -26.50
CA ARG A 112 10.37 -6.51 -27.54
C ARG A 112 11.81 -6.10 -27.21
N GLY A 113 12.06 -5.44 -26.07
CA GLY A 113 13.40 -5.03 -25.62
C GLY A 113 14.22 -4.32 -26.70
N ILE A 114 13.82 -3.10 -27.07
CA ILE A 114 14.48 -2.33 -28.13
C ILE A 114 15.52 -1.42 -27.51
N ASP A 115 16.77 -1.50 -27.98
CA ASP A 115 17.82 -0.54 -27.62
C ASP A 115 17.80 0.67 -28.57
N HIS A 116 17.88 1.87 -27.99
CA HIS A 116 17.87 3.14 -28.70
C HIS A 116 19.27 3.70 -28.93
N SER A 117 20.20 3.43 -28.02
CA SER A 117 21.61 3.76 -28.16
C SER A 117 22.32 2.92 -29.23
N ILE A 118 23.51 3.36 -29.64
CA ILE A 118 24.43 2.51 -30.41
C ILE A 118 24.89 1.29 -29.60
N THR A 119 24.72 1.27 -28.28
CA THR A 119 24.93 0.05 -27.49
C THR A 119 23.68 -0.83 -27.53
N HIS A 120 23.85 -2.14 -27.77
CA HIS A 120 22.79 -3.15 -27.78
C HIS A 120 23.05 -4.27 -26.80
N GLN A 121 22.00 -4.71 -26.11
CA GLN A 121 22.08 -5.86 -25.22
C GLN A 121 21.63 -7.14 -25.93
N ALA A 122 22.55 -8.09 -26.07
CA ALA A 122 22.21 -9.40 -26.62
C ALA A 122 21.32 -10.21 -25.66
N GLY A 123 20.56 -11.15 -26.22
CA GLY A 123 19.83 -12.13 -25.42
C GLY A 123 20.78 -13.09 -24.69
N ARG A 124 20.28 -13.71 -23.61
CA ARG A 124 21.05 -14.65 -22.78
C ARG A 124 21.73 -15.75 -23.60
N ASN A 125 23.02 -15.98 -23.33
CA ASN A 125 23.85 -17.03 -23.92
C ASN A 125 23.74 -17.07 -25.46
N SER A 126 23.91 -15.91 -26.09
CA SER A 126 23.92 -15.82 -27.55
C SER A 126 25.22 -16.41 -28.10
N ASP A 127 25.10 -17.14 -29.20
CA ASP A 127 26.21 -17.72 -29.94
C ASP A 127 27.05 -16.64 -30.66
N PRO A 128 28.33 -16.93 -30.99
CA PRO A 128 29.21 -15.97 -31.65
C PRO A 128 28.69 -15.40 -32.98
N GLU A 129 28.02 -16.21 -33.81
CA GLU A 129 27.45 -15.77 -35.10
C GLU A 129 26.37 -14.71 -34.86
N LYS A 130 25.49 -14.95 -33.88
CA LYS A 130 24.46 -13.99 -33.48
C LYS A 130 25.06 -12.71 -32.88
N LEU A 131 26.11 -12.82 -32.08
CA LEU A 131 26.83 -11.66 -31.53
C LEU A 131 27.55 -10.87 -32.63
N ALA A 132 28.19 -11.54 -33.59
CA ALA A 132 28.81 -10.93 -34.76
C ALA A 132 27.81 -10.13 -35.59
N ARG A 133 26.60 -10.68 -35.80
CA ARG A 133 25.51 -9.94 -36.45
C ARG A 133 25.17 -8.65 -35.69
N TYR A 134 25.01 -8.71 -34.37
CA TYR A 134 24.72 -7.51 -33.57
C TYR A 134 25.86 -6.48 -33.57
N ALA A 135 27.11 -6.94 -33.64
CA ALA A 135 28.29 -6.08 -33.80
C ALA A 135 28.27 -5.36 -35.16
N LYS A 136 27.97 -6.08 -36.24
CA LYS A 136 27.78 -5.50 -37.58
C LYS A 136 26.65 -4.45 -37.61
N GLU A 137 25.56 -4.71 -36.90
CA GLU A 137 24.43 -3.77 -36.82
C GLU A 137 24.79 -2.40 -36.22
N ARG A 138 25.93 -2.28 -35.53
CA ARG A 138 26.46 -0.98 -35.03
C ARG A 138 26.94 -0.07 -36.15
N VAL A 139 27.30 -0.63 -37.30
CA VAL A 139 27.73 0.10 -38.50
C VAL A 139 26.72 -0.01 -39.66
N THR A 140 25.78 -0.96 -39.63
CA THR A 140 24.83 -1.16 -40.74
C THR A 140 23.37 -0.79 -40.46
N SER A 141 22.90 -0.89 -39.21
CA SER A 141 21.47 -0.76 -38.90
C SER A 141 21.19 0.48 -38.05
N TRP A 142 21.95 0.65 -36.96
CA TRP A 142 21.79 1.83 -36.10
C TRP A 142 22.10 3.16 -36.80
N PRO A 143 23.24 3.33 -37.50
CA PRO A 143 23.59 4.63 -38.06
C PRO A 143 22.67 5.07 -39.21
N VAL A 144 21.97 4.15 -39.87
CA VAL A 144 21.08 4.44 -41.02
C VAL A 144 19.59 4.47 -40.65
N ASP A 145 19.26 4.34 -39.36
CA ASP A 145 17.88 4.47 -38.87
C ASP A 145 17.35 5.89 -39.15
N ASP A 146 16.13 6.01 -39.69
CA ASP A 146 15.56 7.29 -40.14
C ASP A 146 15.60 8.39 -39.06
N VAL A 147 15.34 8.03 -37.80
CA VAL A 147 15.35 8.98 -36.68
C VAL A 147 16.77 9.38 -36.30
N VAL A 148 17.70 8.41 -36.34
CA VAL A 148 19.13 8.64 -36.08
C VAL A 148 19.74 9.55 -37.16
N GLN A 149 19.38 9.33 -38.42
CA GLN A 149 19.82 10.14 -39.55
C GLN A 149 19.27 11.57 -39.48
N THR A 150 18.00 11.74 -39.11
CA THR A 150 17.42 13.08 -38.89
C THR A 150 18.19 13.84 -37.81
N ALA A 151 18.51 13.18 -36.69
CA ALA A 151 19.32 13.79 -35.63
C ALA A 151 20.75 14.10 -36.08
N ALA A 152 21.35 13.24 -36.91
CA ALA A 152 22.68 13.46 -37.47
C ALA A 152 22.72 14.68 -38.43
N GLU A 153 21.68 14.90 -39.23
CA GLU A 153 21.62 16.07 -40.12
C GLU A 153 21.57 17.41 -39.37
N GLU A 154 21.01 17.41 -38.15
CA GLU A 154 20.81 18.61 -37.33
C GLU A 154 21.96 18.89 -36.34
N HIS A 155 22.84 17.90 -36.08
CA HIS A 155 23.89 17.99 -35.06
C HIS A 155 25.30 18.10 -35.65
N ASP A 156 26.17 18.91 -35.03
CA ASP A 156 27.55 19.16 -35.52
C ASP A 156 28.40 17.88 -35.65
N ASP A 157 28.23 16.93 -34.72
CA ASP A 157 28.88 15.61 -34.74
C ASP A 157 28.20 14.56 -35.64
N GLY A 158 27.13 14.91 -36.36
CA GLY A 158 26.38 13.95 -37.18
C GLY A 158 27.18 13.31 -38.31
N TRP A 159 28.26 13.95 -38.76
CA TRP A 159 29.20 13.37 -39.72
C TRP A 159 29.81 12.05 -39.23
N ILE A 160 29.95 11.86 -37.90
CA ILE A 160 30.48 10.63 -37.30
C ILE A 160 29.51 9.46 -37.54
N ILE A 161 28.21 9.70 -37.38
CA ILE A 161 27.16 8.70 -37.63
C ILE A 161 27.14 8.32 -39.12
N ASN A 162 27.24 9.31 -40.00
CA ASN A 162 27.27 9.07 -41.45
C ASN A 162 28.50 8.25 -41.86
N ALA A 163 29.67 8.57 -41.30
CA ALA A 163 30.89 7.80 -41.56
C ALA A 163 30.82 6.35 -41.08
N LEU A 164 30.08 6.07 -39.99
CA LEU A 164 29.79 4.69 -39.57
C LEU A 164 28.87 3.97 -40.56
N GLY A 165 27.85 4.64 -41.08
CA GLY A 165 26.98 4.09 -42.13
C GLY A 165 27.76 3.76 -43.41
N ASP A 166 28.58 4.70 -43.89
CA ASP A 166 29.44 4.52 -45.06
C ASP A 166 30.41 3.34 -44.89
N LEU A 167 30.88 3.11 -43.66
CA LEU A 167 31.73 1.97 -43.32
C LEU A 167 30.94 0.65 -43.34
N GLY A 168 29.67 0.66 -42.90
CA GLY A 168 28.78 -0.49 -42.90
C GLY A 168 28.39 -1.00 -44.30
N ASP A 169 28.49 -0.16 -45.33
CA ASP A 169 28.22 -0.54 -46.73
C ASP A 169 29.35 -1.41 -47.35
N LYS A 170 30.50 -1.53 -46.67
CA LYS A 170 31.66 -2.28 -47.14
C LYS A 170 31.61 -3.73 -46.66
N GLU A 171 31.34 -4.68 -47.56
CA GLU A 171 31.22 -6.12 -47.25
C GLU A 171 32.49 -6.69 -46.59
N ASP A 172 33.68 -6.25 -47.03
CA ASP A 172 34.96 -6.66 -46.45
C ASP A 172 35.15 -6.20 -45.00
N VAL A 173 34.53 -5.09 -44.62
CA VAL A 173 34.52 -4.60 -43.24
C VAL A 173 33.61 -5.47 -42.38
N LEU A 174 32.44 -5.83 -42.89
CA LEU A 174 31.48 -6.69 -42.19
C LEU A 174 32.05 -8.08 -41.93
N ASP A 175 32.68 -8.69 -42.93
CA ASP A 175 33.34 -10.00 -42.80
C ASP A 175 34.46 -9.95 -41.75
N ARG A 176 35.25 -8.87 -41.73
CA ARG A 176 36.30 -8.67 -40.72
C ARG A 176 35.72 -8.53 -39.31
N ILE A 177 34.63 -7.81 -39.11
CA ILE A 177 33.99 -7.71 -37.78
C ILE A 177 33.55 -9.10 -37.32
N GLU A 178 32.90 -9.86 -38.19
CA GLU A 178 32.41 -11.21 -37.90
C GLU A 178 33.53 -12.18 -37.52
N GLU A 179 34.57 -12.28 -38.37
CA GLU A 179 35.73 -13.16 -38.10
C GLU A 179 36.42 -12.80 -36.77
N ASN A 180 36.53 -11.51 -36.44
CA ASN A 180 37.19 -11.08 -35.21
C ASN A 180 36.32 -11.36 -33.96
N VAL A 181 35.00 -11.22 -34.03
CA VAL A 181 34.09 -11.61 -32.94
C VAL A 181 34.17 -13.11 -32.69
N GLU A 182 34.06 -13.93 -33.73
CA GLU A 182 34.12 -15.40 -33.61
C GLU A 182 35.47 -15.87 -33.08
N THR A 183 36.56 -15.27 -33.57
CA THR A 183 37.93 -15.59 -33.11
C THR A 183 38.13 -15.21 -31.64
N ALA A 184 37.67 -14.02 -31.23
CA ALA A 184 37.84 -13.55 -29.87
C ALA A 184 37.06 -14.38 -28.84
N LEU A 185 35.85 -14.84 -29.20
CA LEU A 185 35.02 -15.68 -28.35
C LEU A 185 35.38 -17.18 -28.40
N GLY A 186 36.19 -17.61 -29.38
CA GLY A 186 36.65 -19.00 -29.49
C GLY A 186 35.53 -20.03 -29.66
N GLY A 187 34.34 -19.61 -30.11
CA GLY A 187 33.15 -20.47 -30.22
C GLY A 187 32.26 -20.51 -28.98
N GLU A 188 32.61 -19.81 -27.89
CA GLU A 188 31.83 -19.78 -26.65
C GLU A 188 30.63 -18.84 -26.75
N SER A 189 29.50 -19.25 -26.17
CA SER A 189 28.30 -18.42 -26.08
C SER A 189 28.36 -17.55 -24.84
N THR A 190 27.96 -16.29 -24.96
CA THR A 190 27.96 -15.33 -23.84
C THR A 190 26.75 -14.42 -23.88
N THR A 191 26.52 -13.68 -22.80
CA THR A 191 25.57 -12.57 -22.74
C THR A 191 26.38 -11.29 -22.67
N ALA A 192 26.23 -10.40 -23.65
CA ALA A 192 27.08 -9.22 -23.77
C ALA A 192 26.32 -7.98 -24.25
N LEU A 193 26.85 -6.82 -23.89
CA LEU A 193 26.60 -5.56 -24.55
C LEU A 193 27.50 -5.44 -25.79
N LEU A 194 26.95 -4.93 -26.88
CA LEU A 194 27.66 -4.67 -28.13
C LEU A 194 27.63 -3.18 -28.44
N THR A 195 28.79 -2.58 -28.64
CA THR A 195 28.93 -1.13 -28.83
C THR A 195 30.01 -0.78 -29.84
N ALA A 196 30.18 0.52 -30.11
CA ALA A 196 31.23 1.03 -30.97
C ALA A 196 32.07 2.10 -30.27
N GLN A 197 33.39 2.03 -30.47
CA GLN A 197 34.33 3.10 -30.15
C GLN A 197 34.80 3.76 -31.44
N VAL A 198 34.94 5.10 -31.41
CA VAL A 198 35.44 5.84 -32.56
C VAL A 198 36.64 6.70 -32.20
N LYS A 199 37.62 6.77 -33.10
CA LYS A 199 38.76 7.67 -32.98
C LYS A 199 38.60 8.81 -33.98
N ILE A 200 38.45 10.03 -33.47
CA ILE A 200 38.16 11.23 -34.28
C ILE A 200 39.46 11.96 -34.68
N ASN A 201 40.46 11.96 -33.80
CA ASN A 201 41.72 12.68 -34.01
C ASN A 201 42.88 11.69 -34.10
N SER A 202 43.81 11.91 -35.02
CA SER A 202 44.94 10.99 -35.26
C SER A 202 45.85 10.81 -34.04
N ASN A 203 46.02 11.88 -33.25
CA ASN A 203 46.74 11.89 -31.97
C ASN A 203 45.85 11.62 -30.74
N GLY A 204 44.54 11.43 -30.94
CA GLY A 204 43.57 11.18 -29.89
C GLY A 204 43.37 9.69 -29.59
N GLY A 205 42.80 9.39 -28.43
CA GLY A 205 42.33 8.05 -28.09
C GLY A 205 41.00 7.71 -28.77
N TYR A 206 40.63 6.43 -28.70
CA TYR A 206 39.28 5.98 -29.01
C TYR A 206 38.31 6.48 -27.94
N ARG A 207 37.20 7.07 -28.39
CA ARG A 207 36.14 7.60 -27.55
C ARG A 207 34.98 6.62 -27.47
N TRP A 208 34.36 6.55 -26.31
CA TRP A 208 33.14 5.80 -26.06
C TRP A 208 31.89 6.56 -26.52
N PRO A 209 30.76 5.88 -26.70
CA PRO A 209 29.53 6.53 -27.13
C PRO A 209 29.09 7.70 -26.24
N GLY A 210 29.21 7.56 -24.93
CA GLY A 210 28.87 8.59 -23.94
C GLY A 210 29.79 9.80 -23.95
N GLU A 211 30.87 9.75 -24.71
CA GLU A 211 31.77 10.90 -24.91
C GLU A 211 31.45 11.64 -26.22
N ILE A 212 30.42 11.25 -26.98
CA ILE A 212 30.12 11.80 -28.31
C ILE A 212 28.69 12.33 -28.33
N ASP A 213 28.55 13.65 -28.33
CA ASP A 213 27.25 14.32 -28.22
C ASP A 213 26.31 13.93 -29.37
N GLY A 214 26.83 13.74 -30.58
CA GLY A 214 26.02 13.25 -31.71
C GLY A 214 25.37 11.88 -31.48
N PHE A 215 26.06 10.96 -30.80
CA PHE A 215 25.47 9.65 -30.46
C PHE A 215 24.42 9.77 -29.35
N LEU A 216 24.66 10.62 -28.36
CA LEU A 216 23.73 10.88 -27.26
C LEU A 216 22.44 11.57 -27.74
N GLU A 217 22.56 12.56 -28.64
CA GLU A 217 21.38 13.24 -29.21
C GLU A 217 20.59 12.30 -30.14
N ALA A 218 21.27 11.51 -30.98
CA ALA A 218 20.59 10.51 -31.80
C ALA A 218 19.86 9.45 -30.96
N MET A 219 20.48 8.98 -29.87
CA MET A 219 19.85 8.10 -28.89
C MET A 219 18.60 8.74 -28.27
N ARG A 220 18.70 10.00 -27.84
CA ARG A 220 17.60 10.78 -27.25
C ARG A 220 16.43 10.86 -28.23
N GLN A 221 16.65 11.32 -29.46
CA GLN A 221 15.59 11.45 -30.47
C GLN A 221 14.93 10.11 -30.78
N ARG A 222 15.73 9.04 -30.90
CA ARG A 222 15.20 7.70 -31.11
C ARG A 222 14.33 7.20 -29.96
N LYS A 223 14.72 7.45 -28.70
CA LYS A 223 13.88 7.12 -27.52
C LYS A 223 12.58 7.93 -27.54
N LEU A 224 12.65 9.24 -27.76
CA LEU A 224 11.48 10.12 -27.80
C LEU A 224 10.48 9.75 -28.90
N SER A 225 10.97 9.35 -30.08
CA SER A 225 10.10 8.90 -31.19
C SER A 225 9.22 7.70 -30.84
N LYS A 226 9.63 6.85 -29.87
CA LYS A 226 8.82 5.71 -29.44
C LYS A 226 7.81 6.05 -28.37
N LEU A 227 8.11 7.04 -27.54
CA LEU A 227 7.25 7.51 -26.46
C LEU A 227 5.85 7.89 -26.99
N VAL A 228 5.78 8.59 -28.12
CA VAL A 228 4.51 9.06 -28.70
C VAL A 228 3.64 7.93 -29.26
N THR A 229 4.25 6.80 -29.65
CA THR A 229 3.56 5.61 -30.22
C THR A 229 3.23 4.52 -29.19
N LYS A 230 3.41 4.82 -27.90
CA LYS A 230 3.25 3.84 -26.82
C LYS A 230 1.81 3.32 -26.73
N ASN A 231 1.64 2.10 -26.20
CA ASN A 231 0.34 1.47 -25.94
C ASN A 231 -0.57 1.35 -27.19
N LYS A 232 0.04 1.32 -28.38
CA LYS A 232 -0.60 1.29 -29.70
C LYS A 232 -1.28 2.61 -30.11
N ALA A 233 -0.86 3.73 -29.53
CA ALA A 233 -1.17 5.03 -30.10
C ALA A 233 -0.47 5.21 -31.45
N ASP A 234 -1.14 5.89 -32.38
CA ASP A 234 -0.53 6.38 -33.61
C ASP A 234 0.34 7.61 -33.32
N ASP A 235 -0.17 8.57 -32.52
CA ASP A 235 0.57 9.72 -31.98
C ASP A 235 -0.16 10.32 -30.76
N SER A 236 0.36 10.01 -29.56
CA SER A 236 -0.16 10.53 -28.28
C SER A 236 0.42 11.88 -27.86
N SER A 237 0.97 12.68 -28.79
CA SER A 237 1.60 13.96 -28.51
C SER A 237 0.78 15.19 -28.96
N GLY A 238 1.01 16.31 -28.28
CA GLY A 238 0.38 17.60 -28.62
C GLY A 238 1.09 18.78 -27.97
N LYS A 239 0.49 19.97 -28.01
CA LYS A 239 1.02 21.17 -27.35
C LYS A 239 0.17 21.51 -26.13
N ALA A 240 0.80 21.54 -24.96
CA ALA A 240 0.16 21.88 -23.70
C ALA A 240 1.19 22.38 -22.69
N THR A 241 0.71 22.82 -21.53
CA THR A 241 1.54 23.16 -20.38
C THR A 241 1.92 21.87 -19.65
N ASP A 242 3.22 21.62 -19.52
CA ASP A 242 3.75 20.47 -18.78
C ASP A 242 3.35 20.54 -17.30
N LEU A 243 2.70 19.48 -16.78
CA LEU A 243 2.27 19.38 -15.39
C LEU A 243 3.43 19.43 -14.38
N VAL A 244 4.62 19.03 -14.79
CA VAL A 244 5.80 19.01 -13.91
C VAL A 244 6.52 20.34 -13.95
N THR A 245 6.91 20.80 -15.15
CA THR A 245 7.78 21.98 -15.30
C THR A 245 7.01 23.29 -15.42
N GLY A 246 5.70 23.26 -15.70
CA GLY A 246 4.87 24.43 -15.95
C GLY A 246 5.18 25.16 -17.26
N ARG A 247 6.01 24.58 -18.14
CA ARG A 247 6.41 25.19 -19.41
C ARG A 247 5.45 24.77 -20.53
N ASP A 248 5.12 25.72 -21.40
CA ASP A 248 4.38 25.43 -22.63
C ASP A 248 5.32 24.79 -23.66
N THR A 249 5.08 23.52 -23.98
CA THR A 249 5.95 22.74 -24.85
C THR A 249 5.16 21.64 -25.58
N ARG A 250 5.87 20.81 -26.36
CA ARG A 250 5.32 19.55 -26.86
C ARG A 250 5.27 18.55 -25.72
N THR A 251 4.11 17.94 -25.51
CA THR A 251 3.83 17.04 -24.41
C THR A 251 3.28 15.70 -24.89
N VAL A 252 3.45 14.68 -24.08
CA VAL A 252 2.81 13.36 -24.21
C VAL A 252 1.93 13.07 -22.99
N GLY A 253 1.03 12.09 -23.09
CA GLY A 253 0.20 11.65 -21.96
C GLY A 253 0.30 10.18 -21.56
N THR A 254 1.16 9.41 -22.23
CA THR A 254 1.24 7.94 -22.09
C THR A 254 2.41 7.45 -21.23
N ALA A 255 3.06 8.32 -20.46
CA ALA A 255 4.11 7.89 -19.53
C ALA A 255 3.57 6.90 -18.49
N GLU A 256 4.44 5.99 -18.04
CA GLU A 256 4.09 4.99 -17.03
C GLU A 256 3.60 5.64 -15.73
N ASP A 257 2.55 5.07 -15.14
CA ASP A 257 2.07 5.41 -13.82
C ASP A 257 1.46 4.20 -13.10
N PRO A 258 1.44 4.23 -11.75
CA PRO A 258 0.80 3.23 -10.91
C PRO A 258 -0.62 2.83 -11.32
N GLN A 259 -1.41 3.77 -11.85
CA GLN A 259 -2.84 3.60 -12.14
C GLN A 259 -3.09 3.11 -13.57
N ASN A 260 -2.13 3.31 -14.47
CA ASN A 260 -2.15 2.90 -15.85
C ASN A 260 -3.41 3.35 -16.62
N TYR A 261 -3.82 4.61 -16.46
CA TYR A 261 -5.06 5.16 -17.02
C TYR A 261 -5.24 4.99 -18.54
N PHE A 262 -4.15 4.96 -19.32
CA PHE A 262 -4.20 4.93 -20.80
C PHE A 262 -3.72 3.60 -21.39
N LEU A 263 -4.20 2.49 -20.82
CA LEU A 263 -4.00 1.16 -21.41
C LEU A 263 -5.06 0.85 -22.46
N GLY A 264 -4.65 0.23 -23.57
CA GLY A 264 -5.55 -0.12 -24.67
C GLY A 264 -6.66 -1.15 -24.34
N LYS A 265 -6.79 -1.62 -23.10
CA LYS A 265 -7.76 -2.66 -22.68
C LYS A 265 -8.48 -2.37 -21.35
N GLN A 266 -8.50 -1.13 -20.84
CA GLN A 266 -9.28 -0.81 -19.64
C GLN A 266 -10.79 -1.09 -19.81
N LEU A 267 -11.43 -1.55 -18.72
CA LEU A 267 -12.85 -1.96 -18.70
C LEU A 267 -13.78 -0.76 -18.52
N GLU A 268 -13.35 0.21 -17.72
CA GLU A 268 -14.05 1.47 -17.51
C GLU A 268 -13.72 2.45 -18.65
N LYS A 269 -14.62 2.53 -19.62
CA LYS A 269 -14.58 3.57 -20.64
C LYS A 269 -15.09 4.88 -20.03
N PHE A 270 -14.26 5.58 -19.28
CA PHE A 270 -14.57 6.97 -18.95
C PHE A 270 -14.62 7.77 -20.26
N PRO A 271 -15.70 8.53 -20.52
CA PRO A 271 -15.76 9.43 -21.67
C PRO A 271 -14.57 10.39 -21.62
N GLY A 272 -13.68 10.34 -22.62
CA GLY A 272 -12.53 11.25 -22.72
C GLY A 272 -11.16 10.64 -22.42
N LEU A 273 -11.08 9.37 -22.00
CA LEU A 273 -9.81 8.62 -21.95
C LEU A 273 -9.48 8.05 -23.34
N ASP A 274 -9.13 8.95 -24.26
CA ASP A 274 -8.59 8.60 -25.57
C ASP A 274 -7.05 8.63 -25.50
N ILE A 275 -6.41 7.53 -25.89
CA ILE A 275 -4.96 7.38 -25.82
C ILE A 275 -4.21 8.36 -26.73
N GLU A 276 -4.79 8.68 -27.89
CA GLU A 276 -4.23 9.68 -28.82
C GLU A 276 -4.28 11.08 -28.23
N GLU A 277 -5.21 11.32 -27.30
CA GLU A 277 -5.46 12.63 -26.71
C GLU A 277 -5.08 12.69 -25.23
N ALA A 278 -4.36 11.68 -24.72
CA ALA A 278 -3.91 11.59 -23.34
C ALA A 278 -3.08 12.82 -22.91
N TRP A 279 -2.36 13.43 -23.86
CA TRP A 279 -1.61 14.67 -23.62
C TRP A 279 -2.50 15.85 -23.22
N ARG A 280 -3.83 15.80 -23.42
CA ARG A 280 -4.74 16.86 -22.97
C ARG A 280 -5.06 16.78 -21.48
N SER A 281 -5.18 15.57 -20.95
CA SER A 281 -5.52 15.32 -19.54
C SER A 281 -4.28 15.18 -18.66
N HIS A 282 -3.21 14.58 -19.17
CA HIS A 282 -1.94 14.41 -18.46
C HIS A 282 -0.74 14.93 -19.27
N PRO A 283 -0.70 16.22 -19.64
CA PRO A 283 0.41 16.77 -20.39
C PRO A 283 1.71 16.73 -19.60
N ILE A 284 2.70 16.01 -20.09
CA ILE A 284 4.07 16.10 -19.59
C ILE A 284 5.04 16.28 -20.75
N SER A 285 6.11 17.05 -20.56
CA SER A 285 7.12 17.19 -21.60
C SER A 285 7.80 15.86 -21.90
N GLU A 286 8.27 15.68 -23.13
CA GLU A 286 8.92 14.44 -23.57
C GLU A 286 10.12 14.04 -22.68
N ASP A 287 10.92 15.01 -22.22
CA ASP A 287 12.05 14.77 -21.32
C ASP A 287 11.59 14.44 -19.89
N ALA A 288 10.52 15.10 -19.41
CA ALA A 288 9.93 14.78 -18.12
C ALA A 288 9.31 13.38 -18.11
N ALA A 289 8.71 12.96 -19.22
CA ALA A 289 8.18 11.61 -19.39
C ALA A 289 9.25 10.54 -19.25
N VAL A 290 10.42 10.74 -19.87
CA VAL A 290 11.56 9.82 -19.72
C VAL A 290 12.03 9.78 -18.26
N THR A 291 12.09 10.94 -17.60
CA THR A 291 12.46 11.02 -16.18
C THR A 291 11.45 10.29 -15.29
N VAL A 292 10.14 10.47 -15.52
CA VAL A 292 9.06 9.76 -14.81
C VAL A 292 9.19 8.25 -14.96
N MET A 293 9.59 7.75 -16.15
CA MET A 293 9.79 6.31 -16.37
C MET A 293 10.94 5.73 -15.53
N ASN A 294 11.95 6.53 -15.19
CA ASN A 294 13.04 6.08 -14.32
C ASN A 294 12.64 5.97 -12.84
N ALA A 295 11.44 6.43 -12.47
CA ALA A 295 10.94 6.34 -11.11
C ALA A 295 10.53 4.91 -10.72
N ASP A 296 10.38 4.01 -11.67
CA ASP A 296 9.79 2.68 -11.49
C ASP A 296 10.40 1.91 -10.32
N SER A 297 11.74 1.86 -10.22
CA SER A 297 12.44 1.19 -9.12
C SER A 297 12.01 1.69 -7.74
N PHE A 298 11.83 3.01 -7.58
CA PHE A 298 11.37 3.61 -6.31
C PHE A 298 9.86 3.53 -6.11
N VAL A 299 9.08 3.64 -7.20
CA VAL A 299 7.62 3.49 -7.15
C VAL A 299 7.27 2.07 -6.71
N GLU A 300 7.88 1.05 -7.31
CA GLU A 300 7.67 -0.36 -7.00
C GLU A 300 8.14 -0.75 -5.59
N ALA A 301 9.26 -0.18 -5.14
CA ALA A 301 9.76 -0.36 -3.78
C ALA A 301 8.81 0.21 -2.71
N CYS A 302 7.95 1.16 -3.07
CA CYS A 302 6.97 1.79 -2.19
C CYS A 302 5.60 1.13 -2.28
N THR A 303 5.54 -0.20 -2.44
CA THR A 303 4.29 -0.94 -2.62
C THR A 303 4.11 -2.03 -1.58
N TYR A 304 2.85 -2.30 -1.22
CA TYR A 304 2.47 -3.42 -0.36
C TYR A 304 1.27 -4.13 -0.98
N ARG A 305 1.20 -5.45 -0.88
CA ARG A 305 0.08 -6.24 -1.41
C ARG A 305 -0.85 -6.63 -0.28
N THR A 306 -2.13 -6.28 -0.41
CA THR A 306 -3.18 -6.62 0.55
C THR A 306 -4.52 -6.70 -0.17
N PHE A 307 -5.43 -7.58 0.28
CA PHE A 307 -6.77 -7.76 -0.31
C PHE A 307 -6.77 -8.02 -1.81
N GLY A 308 -5.79 -8.77 -2.32
CA GLY A 308 -5.59 -8.99 -3.76
C GLY A 308 -5.15 -7.75 -4.55
N ALA A 309 -5.15 -6.57 -3.94
CA ALA A 309 -4.71 -5.30 -4.50
C ALA A 309 -3.24 -5.03 -4.24
N LYS A 310 -2.67 -4.15 -5.06
CA LYS A 310 -1.36 -3.54 -4.88
C LYS A 310 -1.56 -2.11 -4.42
N VAL A 311 -1.15 -1.80 -3.20
CA VAL A 311 -1.28 -0.47 -2.60
C VAL A 311 0.06 0.25 -2.69
N TYR A 312 0.08 1.42 -3.33
CA TYR A 312 1.23 2.30 -3.42
C TYR A 312 1.18 3.28 -2.24
N TYR A 313 2.30 3.45 -1.55
CA TYR A 313 2.48 4.43 -0.47
C TYR A 313 3.70 5.29 -0.82
N LEU A 314 3.52 6.30 -1.67
CA LEU A 314 4.64 7.09 -2.18
C LEU A 314 4.92 8.28 -1.25
N PRO A 315 5.98 8.24 -0.41
CA PRO A 315 6.34 9.38 0.45
C PRO A 315 6.78 10.61 -0.35
N TYR A 316 6.33 11.79 0.05
CA TYR A 316 6.83 13.04 -0.52
C TYR A 316 6.72 14.18 0.49
N PHE A 317 7.63 15.14 0.39
CA PHE A 317 7.55 16.38 1.17
C PHE A 317 6.72 17.41 0.42
N ARG A 318 5.78 18.05 1.13
CA ARG A 318 4.94 19.11 0.57
C ARG A 318 5.74 20.34 0.21
N GLY A 319 5.27 21.04 -0.83
CA GLY A 319 5.87 22.28 -1.28
C GLY A 319 6.99 22.04 -2.28
N ARG A 320 7.87 23.04 -2.43
CA ARG A 320 9.02 22.93 -3.33
C ARG A 320 10.09 22.06 -2.67
N PRO A 321 10.66 21.08 -3.38
CA PRO A 321 11.78 20.29 -2.86
C PRO A 321 12.97 21.18 -2.50
N THR A 322 13.59 20.91 -1.35
CA THR A 322 14.86 21.48 -0.90
C THR A 322 15.93 20.40 -0.91
N ALA A 323 17.22 20.77 -0.88
CA ALA A 323 18.30 19.79 -0.80
C ALA A 323 18.14 18.84 0.40
N ASP A 324 17.75 19.37 1.57
CA ASP A 324 17.54 18.58 2.79
C ASP A 324 16.41 17.55 2.62
N HIS A 325 15.23 17.99 2.17
CA HIS A 325 14.09 17.08 1.95
C HIS A 325 14.36 16.07 0.83
N ALA A 326 15.11 16.46 -0.20
CA ALA A 326 15.52 15.56 -1.27
C ALA A 326 16.43 14.43 -0.75
N ARG A 327 17.37 14.73 0.15
CA ARG A 327 18.24 13.72 0.78
C ARG A 327 17.46 12.82 1.73
N GLU A 328 16.56 13.37 2.54
CA GLU A 328 15.69 12.61 3.43
C GLU A 328 14.78 11.67 2.64
N LEU A 329 14.18 12.16 1.55
CA LEU A 329 13.37 11.35 0.66
C LEU A 329 14.21 10.28 -0.05
N TYR A 330 15.39 10.62 -0.56
CA TYR A 330 16.29 9.65 -1.18
C TYR A 330 16.66 8.52 -0.21
N ASP A 331 16.94 8.84 1.05
CA ASP A 331 17.25 7.83 2.08
C ASP A 331 16.07 6.87 2.30
N LEU A 332 14.84 7.39 2.43
CA LEU A 332 13.63 6.56 2.53
C LEU A 332 13.47 5.62 1.33
N LEU A 333 13.62 6.16 0.11
CA LEU A 333 13.44 5.40 -1.13
C LEU A 333 14.56 4.38 -1.35
N TYR A 334 15.80 4.75 -1.03
CA TYR A 334 16.94 3.85 -1.06
C TYR A 334 16.69 2.65 -0.14
N ARG A 335 16.35 2.91 1.13
CA ARG A 335 16.04 1.84 2.09
C ARG A 335 14.85 1.00 1.65
N ALA A 336 13.84 1.62 1.03
CA ALA A 336 12.72 0.88 0.46
C ALA A 336 13.13 -0.08 -0.65
N ALA A 337 14.04 0.34 -1.52
CA ALA A 337 14.51 -0.46 -2.65
C ALA A 337 15.55 -1.52 -2.27
N THR A 338 16.29 -1.33 -1.17
CA THR A 338 17.40 -2.22 -0.80
C THR A 338 17.16 -3.07 0.46
N SER A 339 16.16 -2.74 1.28
CA SER A 339 15.87 -3.50 2.50
C SER A 339 15.03 -4.75 2.19
N GLU A 340 15.34 -5.84 2.87
CA GLU A 340 14.53 -7.07 2.87
C GLU A 340 13.51 -7.10 4.03
N GLU A 341 13.44 -6.03 4.85
CA GLU A 341 12.48 -5.94 5.96
C GLU A 341 11.05 -5.78 5.44
N ASP A 342 10.14 -6.62 5.96
CA ASP A 342 8.71 -6.62 5.65
C ASP A 342 7.97 -5.49 6.37
N MET A 343 8.34 -4.25 6.05
CA MET A 343 7.71 -3.04 6.58
C MET A 343 7.03 -2.27 5.44
N THR A 344 5.83 -1.75 5.70
CA THR A 344 5.20 -0.80 4.80
C THR A 344 6.00 0.51 4.73
N PRO A 345 5.89 1.31 3.65
CA PRO A 345 6.54 2.61 3.59
C PRO A 345 6.12 3.57 4.72
N VAL A 346 4.90 3.41 5.26
CA VAL A 346 4.40 4.17 6.42
C VAL A 346 5.19 3.82 7.68
N GLU A 347 5.37 2.53 7.95
CA GLU A 347 6.16 2.06 9.09
C GLU A 347 7.62 2.49 9.00
N ARG A 348 8.20 2.40 7.81
CA ARG A 348 9.59 2.81 7.55
C ARG A 348 9.79 4.30 7.77
N ALA A 349 8.85 5.12 7.31
CA ALA A 349 8.91 6.56 7.56
C ALA A 349 8.69 6.89 9.06
N TYR A 350 7.80 6.16 9.74
CA TYR A 350 7.60 6.34 11.18
C TYR A 350 8.82 5.91 12.00
N SER A 351 9.53 4.85 11.61
CA SER A 351 10.73 4.39 12.32
C SER A 351 11.83 5.46 12.27
N GLU A 352 11.98 6.14 11.13
CA GLU A 352 12.95 7.21 10.90
C GLU A 352 12.55 8.55 11.53
N PHE A 353 11.38 9.08 11.17
CA PHE A 353 11.00 10.45 11.53
C PHE A 353 10.12 10.54 12.78
N LYS A 354 9.55 9.43 13.24
CA LYS A 354 8.43 9.45 14.20
C LYS A 354 7.35 10.41 13.67
N LEU A 355 6.87 11.32 14.51
CA LEU A 355 5.94 12.39 14.11
C LEU A 355 6.62 13.75 13.89
N THR A 356 7.96 13.82 13.86
CA THR A 356 8.69 15.09 13.76
C THR A 356 8.47 15.82 12.43
N ARG A 357 8.25 15.06 11.35
CA ARG A 357 7.98 15.55 9.99
C ARG A 357 6.52 15.49 9.58
N GLU A 358 5.60 15.23 10.51
CA GLU A 358 4.18 14.98 10.19
C GLU A 358 3.53 16.13 9.41
N HIS A 359 3.89 17.39 9.62
CA HIS A 359 3.26 18.48 8.86
C HIS A 359 3.76 18.60 7.41
N GLU A 360 4.95 18.06 7.13
CA GLU A 360 5.68 18.23 5.87
C GLU A 360 5.61 16.98 4.99
N LEU A 361 5.81 15.80 5.58
CA LEU A 361 5.79 14.51 4.89
C LEU A 361 4.34 14.04 4.65
N ARG A 362 4.06 13.59 3.44
CA ARG A 362 2.80 12.97 3.04
C ARG A 362 3.05 11.70 2.26
N PHE A 363 1.99 10.93 2.09
CA PHE A 363 1.95 9.79 1.21
C PHE A 363 0.90 10.03 0.14
N TYR A 364 1.28 9.80 -1.10
CA TYR A 364 0.30 9.45 -2.11
C TYR A 364 -0.08 7.98 -1.90
N VAL A 365 -1.34 7.72 -1.58
CA VAL A 365 -1.86 6.36 -1.40
C VAL A 365 -2.76 6.04 -2.57
N SER A 366 -2.52 4.91 -3.23
CA SER A 366 -3.43 4.40 -4.26
C SER A 366 -3.50 2.88 -4.21
N ALA A 367 -4.70 2.33 -4.13
CA ALA A 367 -4.95 0.89 -4.19
C ALA A 367 -5.36 0.51 -5.61
N VAL A 368 -4.60 -0.41 -6.23
CA VAL A 368 -4.84 -0.82 -7.62
C VAL A 368 -4.84 -2.34 -7.72
N MET A 369 -5.87 -2.90 -8.35
CA MET A 369 -5.95 -4.34 -8.63
C MET A 369 -5.53 -4.66 -10.07
N PRO A 370 -4.42 -5.38 -10.28
CA PRO A 370 -4.01 -5.80 -11.61
C PRO A 370 -4.75 -7.08 -12.05
N HIS A 371 -5.40 -7.02 -13.20
CA HIS A 371 -6.07 -8.14 -13.86
C HIS A 371 -5.28 -8.68 -15.06
N GLN A 372 -5.68 -9.85 -15.59
CA GLN A 372 -5.05 -10.41 -16.79
C GLN A 372 -5.21 -9.49 -18.02
N MET A 373 -4.12 -9.36 -18.80
CA MET A 373 -4.02 -8.56 -20.04
C MET A 373 -4.09 -7.03 -19.90
N SER A 374 -3.30 -6.44 -18.99
CA SER A 374 -3.15 -4.98 -18.88
C SER A 374 -4.48 -4.29 -18.56
N ARG A 375 -5.14 -4.78 -17.50
CA ARG A 375 -6.37 -4.25 -16.93
C ARG A 375 -6.09 -3.93 -15.48
N TYR A 376 -6.48 -2.75 -15.03
CA TYR A 376 -6.25 -2.28 -13.67
C TYR A 376 -7.52 -1.60 -13.19
N ASP A 377 -7.98 -1.97 -12.00
CA ASP A 377 -9.06 -1.28 -11.30
C ASP A 377 -8.44 -0.43 -10.19
N VAL A 378 -8.80 0.84 -10.10
CA VAL A 378 -8.35 1.74 -9.03
C VAL A 378 -9.43 1.76 -7.97
N LEU A 379 -9.10 1.27 -6.78
CA LEU A 379 -10.04 1.01 -5.69
C LEU A 379 -10.07 2.14 -4.65
N GLY A 380 -9.05 3.02 -4.67
CA GLY A 380 -8.98 4.21 -3.82
C GLY A 380 -7.73 5.02 -4.10
N GLU A 381 -7.81 6.35 -3.90
CA GLU A 381 -6.70 7.28 -4.11
C GLU A 381 -6.78 8.47 -3.15
N THR A 382 -5.63 8.86 -2.60
CA THR A 382 -5.46 10.14 -1.89
C THR A 382 -4.04 10.69 -2.09
N LEU A 383 -3.91 12.01 -2.11
CA LEU A 383 -2.62 12.70 -2.03
C LEU A 383 -2.26 13.09 -0.58
N ASN A 384 -3.14 12.83 0.39
CA ASN A 384 -3.05 13.36 1.74
C ASN A 384 -2.78 12.30 2.82
N GLY A 385 -2.21 11.14 2.45
CA GLY A 385 -1.80 10.14 3.44
C GLY A 385 -0.82 10.73 4.46
N ARG A 386 -0.97 10.37 5.74
CA ARG A 386 -0.25 10.94 6.89
C ARG A 386 0.29 9.86 7.81
N LEU A 387 1.34 10.18 8.58
CA LEU A 387 1.87 9.26 9.59
C LEU A 387 1.03 9.26 10.87
N LEU A 388 0.42 10.41 11.18
CA LEU A 388 -0.29 10.62 12.44
C LEU A 388 -1.41 9.62 12.66
N TYR A 389 -2.37 9.55 11.74
CA TYR A 389 -3.59 8.76 11.89
C TYR A 389 -3.34 7.26 12.08
N PRO A 390 -2.58 6.55 11.22
CA PRO A 390 -2.35 5.12 11.42
C PRO A 390 -1.58 4.85 12.72
N LYS A 391 -0.69 5.77 13.13
CA LYS A 391 0.05 5.61 14.39
C LYS A 391 -0.82 5.87 15.62
N MET A 392 -1.62 6.93 15.62
CA MET A 392 -2.52 7.25 16.73
C MET A 392 -3.61 6.19 16.88
N LEU A 393 -4.16 5.68 15.78
CA LEU A 393 -5.09 4.54 15.80
C LEU A 393 -4.43 3.32 16.47
N ALA A 394 -3.19 3.02 16.11
CA ALA A 394 -2.45 1.91 16.71
C ALA A 394 -2.20 2.10 18.23
N GLU A 395 -1.83 3.30 18.66
CA GLU A 395 -1.60 3.60 20.08
C GLU A 395 -2.88 3.58 20.90
N LYS A 396 -3.95 4.21 20.39
CA LYS A 396 -5.24 4.27 21.07
C LYS A 396 -5.89 2.89 21.14
N HIS A 397 -5.76 2.04 20.12
CA HIS A 397 -6.23 0.65 20.20
C HIS A 397 -5.53 -0.14 21.30
N ASN A 398 -4.19 -0.09 21.36
CA ASN A 398 -3.46 -0.76 22.43
C ASN A 398 -3.88 -0.22 23.81
N ARG A 399 -4.05 1.10 23.94
CA ARG A 399 -4.53 1.71 25.19
C ARG A 399 -5.92 1.20 25.59
N ILE A 400 -6.86 1.08 24.65
CA ILE A 400 -8.21 0.59 24.96
C ILE A 400 -8.14 -0.83 25.54
N VAL A 401 -7.45 -1.74 24.87
CA VAL A 401 -7.45 -3.15 25.28
C VAL A 401 -6.58 -3.44 26.51
N ASP A 402 -5.52 -2.65 26.74
CA ASP A 402 -4.59 -2.89 27.85
C ASP A 402 -4.96 -2.15 29.15
N LEU A 403 -5.70 -1.03 29.06
CA LEU A 403 -5.82 -0.10 30.19
C LEU A 403 -7.23 0.34 30.53
N THR A 404 -8.25 0.06 29.71
CA THR A 404 -9.62 0.54 30.01
C THR A 404 -10.43 -0.49 30.79
N ALA A 405 -11.32 0.01 31.64
CA ALA A 405 -12.26 -0.80 32.41
C ALA A 405 -13.20 -1.67 31.54
N ALA A 406 -13.30 -1.39 30.24
CA ALA A 406 -14.07 -2.23 29.30
C ALA A 406 -13.40 -3.60 29.04
N PHE A 407 -12.07 -3.66 29.02
CA PHE A 407 -11.31 -4.86 28.67
C PHE A 407 -10.45 -5.40 29.82
N THR A 408 -10.21 -4.59 30.83
CA THR A 408 -9.41 -4.95 31.99
C THR A 408 -10.21 -4.77 33.29
N SER A 409 -9.84 -5.53 34.31
CA SER A 409 -10.47 -5.47 35.63
C SER A 409 -9.38 -5.41 36.71
N GLU A 410 -9.56 -4.51 37.68
CA GLU A 410 -8.74 -4.43 38.90
C GLU A 410 -9.35 -5.24 40.07
N THR A 411 -10.42 -5.99 39.82
CA THR A 411 -11.19 -6.72 40.84
C THR A 411 -11.18 -8.22 40.59
N GLU A 412 -11.68 -9.01 41.55
CA GLU A 412 -11.90 -10.47 41.40
C GLU A 412 -13.06 -10.81 40.44
N TRP A 413 -13.67 -9.80 39.82
CA TRP A 413 -14.70 -9.96 38.80
C TRP A 413 -14.10 -9.73 37.41
N SER A 414 -14.55 -10.46 36.40
CA SER A 414 -14.08 -10.29 35.03
C SER A 414 -14.35 -8.87 34.49
N SER A 415 -13.64 -8.45 33.45
CA SER A 415 -13.97 -7.23 32.69
C SER A 415 -15.31 -7.37 31.94
N PRO A 416 -15.94 -6.28 31.48
CA PRO A 416 -17.10 -6.34 30.60
C PRO A 416 -16.86 -7.17 29.32
N MET A 417 -15.74 -6.94 28.64
CA MET A 417 -15.39 -7.60 27.38
C MET A 417 -14.26 -8.62 27.57
N PRO A 418 -14.34 -9.79 26.90
CA PRO A 418 -13.31 -10.81 26.99
C PRO A 418 -12.03 -10.40 26.25
N THR A 419 -10.89 -10.86 26.74
CA THR A 419 -9.57 -10.74 26.09
C THR A 419 -8.97 -12.11 25.83
N ASN A 420 -8.02 -12.21 24.88
CA ASN A 420 -7.30 -13.45 24.60
C ASN A 420 -5.96 -13.17 23.90
N ASP A 421 -4.87 -13.73 24.41
CA ASP A 421 -3.51 -13.55 23.85
C ASP A 421 -3.34 -14.05 22.42
N SER A 422 -4.22 -14.95 21.95
CA SER A 422 -4.20 -15.45 20.57
C SER A 422 -5.00 -14.57 19.60
N TRP A 423 -5.63 -13.51 20.09
CA TRP A 423 -6.42 -12.57 19.29
C TRP A 423 -5.73 -11.21 19.27
N ASP A 424 -5.08 -10.90 18.15
CA ASP A 424 -4.25 -9.69 17.99
C ASP A 424 -4.99 -8.41 18.35
N LEU A 425 -6.31 -8.32 18.10
CA LEU A 425 -7.11 -7.14 18.41
C LEU A 425 -7.54 -7.00 19.87
N LEU A 426 -7.27 -7.99 20.72
CA LEU A 426 -7.68 -8.01 22.14
C LEU A 426 -6.51 -7.90 23.12
N VAL A 427 -5.30 -7.64 22.60
CA VAL A 427 -4.09 -7.42 23.41
C VAL A 427 -3.23 -6.31 22.82
N GLY A 428 -2.46 -5.62 23.65
CA GLY A 428 -1.45 -4.69 23.20
C GLY A 428 -0.40 -5.35 22.30
N SER A 429 -0.12 -4.73 21.15
CA SER A 429 0.87 -5.25 20.20
C SER A 429 1.78 -4.17 19.63
N ASN A 430 3.08 -4.46 19.52
CA ASN A 430 4.03 -3.59 18.82
C ASN A 430 3.84 -3.64 17.30
N GLU A 431 3.21 -4.69 16.78
CA GLU A 431 2.87 -4.86 15.35
C GLU A 431 1.56 -4.14 14.98
N ARG A 432 0.97 -3.37 15.90
CA ARG A 432 -0.31 -2.71 15.65
C ARG A 432 -0.23 -1.71 14.49
N LEU A 433 0.86 -0.96 14.38
CA LEU A 433 1.06 -0.05 13.25
C LEU A 433 1.15 -0.83 11.93
N HIS A 434 1.85 -1.96 11.93
CA HIS A 434 1.89 -2.88 10.78
C HIS A 434 0.47 -3.27 10.38
N SER A 435 -0.30 -3.82 11.32
CA SER A 435 -1.69 -4.25 11.09
C SER A 435 -2.58 -3.14 10.52
N VAL A 436 -2.44 -1.90 11.01
CA VAL A 436 -3.18 -0.75 10.47
C VAL A 436 -2.71 -0.41 9.06
N SER A 437 -1.40 -0.28 8.85
CA SER A 437 -0.82 0.15 7.57
C SER A 437 -0.95 -0.88 6.44
N THR A 438 -1.18 -2.15 6.76
CA THR A 438 -1.43 -3.22 5.78
C THR A 438 -2.92 -3.48 5.54
N GLY A 439 -3.80 -2.87 6.33
CA GLY A 439 -5.24 -3.14 6.33
C GLY A 439 -5.66 -4.38 7.13
N TRP A 440 -4.71 -5.19 7.62
CA TRP A 440 -4.99 -6.38 8.45
C TRP A 440 -5.89 -6.06 9.66
N TYR A 441 -5.85 -4.82 10.14
CA TYR A 441 -6.73 -4.29 11.19
C TYR A 441 -8.22 -4.45 10.86
N PHE A 442 -8.63 -4.18 9.61
CA PHE A 442 -10.01 -4.34 9.14
C PHE A 442 -10.29 -5.75 8.61
N HIS A 443 -9.27 -6.42 8.07
CA HIS A 443 -9.41 -7.83 7.65
C HIS A 443 -9.94 -8.73 8.78
N GLN A 444 -9.49 -8.45 10.00
CA GLN A 444 -9.88 -9.22 11.18
C GLN A 444 -11.32 -8.93 11.65
N THR A 445 -12.00 -7.91 11.17
CA THR A 445 -13.33 -7.52 11.70
C THR A 445 -14.41 -7.47 10.65
N PHE A 446 -14.04 -7.27 9.38
CA PHE A 446 -14.96 -7.17 8.25
C PHE A 446 -15.29 -8.55 7.67
N ALA A 447 -16.30 -8.59 6.81
CA ALA A 447 -16.71 -9.81 6.14
C ALA A 447 -15.59 -10.36 5.23
N GLU A 448 -15.45 -11.68 5.21
CA GLU A 448 -14.51 -12.37 4.33
C GLU A 448 -14.95 -12.27 2.87
N ARG A 449 -13.99 -12.04 1.98
CA ARG A 449 -14.21 -11.92 0.53
C ARG A 449 -13.12 -12.67 -0.20
N ASP A 450 -13.43 -13.12 -1.42
CA ASP A 450 -12.40 -13.63 -2.31
C ASP A 450 -11.55 -12.46 -2.81
N ASP A 451 -10.29 -12.43 -2.41
CA ASP A 451 -9.32 -11.42 -2.85
C ASP A 451 -9.08 -11.45 -4.38
N ALA A 452 -9.47 -12.53 -5.08
CA ALA A 452 -9.47 -12.57 -6.54
C ALA A 452 -10.67 -11.86 -7.20
N GLU A 453 -11.69 -11.52 -6.41
CA GLU A 453 -12.95 -10.88 -6.86
C GLU A 453 -13.18 -9.50 -6.23
N ALA A 454 -12.20 -8.94 -5.51
CA ALA A 454 -12.36 -7.62 -4.90
C ALA A 454 -12.70 -6.55 -5.97
N ASN A 455 -13.73 -5.79 -5.67
CA ASN A 455 -14.37 -4.83 -6.56
C ASN A 455 -13.94 -3.40 -6.20
N SER A 456 -14.33 -2.43 -7.03
CA SER A 456 -14.06 -0.99 -6.80
C SER A 456 -14.53 -0.48 -5.44
N ASP A 457 -15.54 -1.15 -4.87
CA ASP A 457 -16.27 -0.73 -3.69
C ASP A 457 -15.95 -1.67 -2.51
N ASP A 458 -14.73 -2.24 -2.46
CA ASP A 458 -14.31 -3.13 -1.36
C ASP A 458 -14.12 -2.30 -0.08
N PRO A 459 -14.98 -2.46 0.94
CA PRO A 459 -14.97 -1.59 2.11
C PRO A 459 -13.69 -1.76 2.94
N ARG A 460 -12.97 -2.87 2.81
CA ARG A 460 -11.67 -3.09 3.49
C ARG A 460 -10.60 -2.14 2.95
N ILE A 461 -10.63 -1.87 1.64
CA ILE A 461 -9.70 -0.96 0.99
C ILE A 461 -10.10 0.49 1.25
N GLU A 462 -11.39 0.81 1.19
CA GLU A 462 -11.90 2.14 1.54
C GLU A 462 -11.50 2.52 2.97
N ALA A 463 -11.72 1.61 3.93
CA ALA A 463 -11.33 1.80 5.33
C ALA A 463 -9.81 1.97 5.52
N LEU A 464 -9.00 1.17 4.80
CA LEU A 464 -7.54 1.34 4.80
C LEU A 464 -7.13 2.74 4.30
N VAL A 465 -7.65 3.18 3.14
CA VAL A 465 -7.34 4.49 2.58
C VAL A 465 -7.80 5.62 3.50
N ALA A 466 -8.97 5.46 4.13
CA ALA A 466 -9.54 6.42 5.07
C ALA A 466 -8.64 6.62 6.29
N VAL A 467 -8.22 5.54 6.96
CA VAL A 467 -7.32 5.60 8.12
C VAL A 467 -5.95 6.18 7.77
N LEU A 468 -5.42 5.87 6.59
CA LEU A 468 -4.14 6.43 6.15
C LEU A 468 -4.21 7.94 5.88
N SER A 469 -5.40 8.44 5.50
CA SER A 469 -5.62 9.84 5.14
C SER A 469 -6.15 10.69 6.29
N GLY A 470 -6.77 10.04 7.28
CA GLY A 470 -7.60 10.69 8.29
C GLY A 470 -8.99 11.06 7.78
N ASP A 471 -9.47 10.39 6.74
CA ASP A 471 -10.86 10.53 6.29
C ASP A 471 -11.75 9.62 7.14
N SER A 472 -13.00 10.03 7.37
CA SER A 472 -13.94 9.29 8.20
C SER A 472 -14.59 8.12 7.45
N ILE A 473 -14.89 7.06 8.18
CA ILE A 473 -15.58 5.84 7.71
C ILE A 473 -17.05 5.93 8.11
N ALA A 474 -17.96 5.55 7.22
CA ALA A 474 -19.38 5.53 7.53
C ALA A 474 -19.72 4.45 8.58
N VAL A 475 -20.45 4.84 9.63
CA VAL A 475 -20.91 3.90 10.67
C VAL A 475 -21.77 2.79 10.07
N GLU A 476 -22.59 3.12 9.07
CA GLU A 476 -23.43 2.15 8.36
C GLU A 476 -22.61 1.01 7.75
N THR A 477 -21.53 1.36 7.05
CA THR A 477 -20.61 0.38 6.45
C THR A 477 -19.96 -0.49 7.51
N LEU A 478 -19.50 0.08 8.63
CA LEU A 478 -18.88 -0.70 9.70
C LEU A 478 -19.85 -1.70 10.32
N LEU A 479 -21.08 -1.29 10.64
CA LEU A 479 -22.06 -2.16 11.27
C LEU A 479 -22.50 -3.29 10.33
N GLU A 480 -22.69 -3.01 9.04
CA GLU A 480 -22.98 -4.02 8.02
C GLU A 480 -21.85 -5.06 7.95
N GLU A 481 -20.60 -4.62 7.81
CA GLU A 481 -19.43 -5.50 7.76
C GLU A 481 -19.24 -6.32 9.03
N TYR A 482 -19.48 -5.73 10.19
CA TYR A 482 -19.35 -6.42 11.47
C TYR A 482 -20.39 -7.52 11.64
N VAL A 483 -21.65 -7.22 11.33
CA VAL A 483 -22.75 -8.17 11.46
C VAL A 483 -22.63 -9.30 10.45
N GLU A 484 -22.27 -9.01 9.20
CA GLU A 484 -22.01 -10.05 8.19
C GLU A 484 -20.87 -10.97 8.63
N ARG A 485 -19.79 -10.42 9.22
CA ARG A 485 -18.70 -11.22 9.78
C ARG A 485 -19.14 -12.11 10.94
N ILE A 486 -19.95 -11.59 11.87
CA ILE A 486 -20.49 -12.36 12.99
C ILE A 486 -21.40 -13.50 12.48
N ASP A 487 -22.30 -13.20 11.54
CA ASP A 487 -23.23 -14.18 10.97
C ASP A 487 -22.48 -15.32 10.24
N ALA A 488 -21.36 -15.01 9.59
CA ALA A 488 -20.48 -15.98 8.96
C ALA A 488 -19.78 -16.88 10.00
N ASP A 489 -19.16 -16.29 11.03
CA ASP A 489 -18.47 -17.02 12.11
C ASP A 489 -19.47 -17.93 12.88
N GLU A 490 -20.71 -17.49 13.15
CA GLU A 490 -21.77 -18.32 13.78
C GLU A 490 -22.26 -19.48 12.91
N SER A 491 -22.15 -19.36 11.58
CA SER A 491 -22.66 -20.36 10.63
C SER A 491 -21.60 -21.37 10.20
N ASP A 492 -20.35 -21.18 10.59
CA ASP A 492 -19.24 -22.07 10.26
C ASP A 492 -19.16 -23.24 11.26
N ASP A 493 -19.31 -24.47 10.73
CA ASP A 493 -19.24 -25.72 11.49
C ASP A 493 -17.87 -25.92 12.18
N ALA A 494 -16.85 -25.12 11.85
CA ALA A 494 -15.55 -25.11 12.54
C ALA A 494 -15.56 -24.36 13.88
N PHE A 495 -16.56 -23.50 14.11
CA PHE A 495 -16.76 -22.76 15.35
C PHE A 495 -17.87 -23.41 16.18
N ASP A 496 -17.48 -24.14 17.22
CA ASP A 496 -18.41 -24.82 18.14
C ASP A 496 -19.12 -23.85 19.13
N SER A 497 -18.91 -22.52 19.02
CA SER A 497 -19.43 -21.53 19.96
C SER A 497 -19.62 -20.14 19.35
N PHE A 498 -20.48 -19.32 19.99
CA PHE A 498 -20.66 -17.90 19.67
C PHE A 498 -19.33 -17.13 19.59
N PRO A 499 -19.13 -16.26 18.57
CA PRO A 499 -17.84 -15.61 18.30
C PRO A 499 -17.57 -14.40 19.20
N SER A 500 -17.54 -14.60 20.53
CA SER A 500 -17.39 -13.52 21.52
C SER A 500 -16.14 -12.68 21.33
N PHE A 501 -14.99 -13.29 21.01
CA PHE A 501 -13.74 -12.57 20.76
C PHE A 501 -13.80 -11.70 19.49
N ARG A 502 -14.56 -12.10 18.46
CA ARG A 502 -14.79 -11.27 17.25
C ARG A 502 -15.56 -10.01 17.62
N VAL A 503 -16.68 -10.18 18.35
CA VAL A 503 -17.53 -9.07 18.78
C VAL A 503 -16.76 -8.12 19.69
N ALA A 504 -15.97 -8.64 20.64
CA ALA A 504 -15.10 -7.83 21.49
C ALA A 504 -14.06 -7.04 20.69
N SER A 505 -13.47 -7.66 19.65
CA SER A 505 -12.50 -7.00 18.76
C SER A 505 -13.14 -5.88 17.94
N GLN A 506 -14.33 -6.12 17.41
CA GLN A 506 -15.13 -5.13 16.68
C GLN A 506 -15.54 -3.97 17.59
N PHE A 507 -15.90 -4.26 18.85
CA PHE A 507 -16.22 -3.24 19.83
C PHE A 507 -15.01 -2.39 20.21
N ALA A 508 -13.85 -3.01 20.44
CA ALA A 508 -12.60 -2.29 20.64
C ALA A 508 -12.32 -1.36 19.45
N GLN A 509 -12.38 -1.88 18.23
CA GLN A 509 -12.18 -1.10 17.01
C GLN A 509 -13.17 0.07 16.89
N LEU A 510 -14.46 -0.15 17.17
CA LEU A 510 -15.48 0.89 17.15
C LEU A 510 -15.16 2.02 18.15
N CYS A 511 -14.78 1.69 19.38
CA CYS A 511 -14.42 2.67 20.40
C CYS A 511 -13.22 3.54 19.96
N VAL A 512 -12.20 2.92 19.34
CA VAL A 512 -11.01 3.69 18.90
C VAL A 512 -11.32 4.55 17.68
N LEU A 513 -12.14 4.08 16.75
CA LEU A 513 -12.50 4.87 15.57
C LEU A 513 -13.35 6.10 15.95
N ALA A 514 -14.15 5.99 17.01
CA ALA A 514 -14.98 7.07 17.57
C ALA A 514 -14.21 8.07 18.44
N ASP A 515 -12.89 7.91 18.59
CA ASP A 515 -12.06 8.78 19.43
C ASP A 515 -12.02 10.23 18.89
N ASP A 516 -12.23 11.22 19.77
CA ASP A 516 -12.39 12.63 19.38
C ASP A 516 -11.13 13.24 18.74
N ASP A 517 -9.93 12.71 19.03
CA ASP A 517 -8.68 13.19 18.41
C ASP A 517 -8.51 12.63 16.98
N LEU A 518 -9.09 11.46 16.72
CA LEU A 518 -8.99 10.75 15.44
C LEU A 518 -10.13 11.11 14.48
N ASP A 519 -11.37 11.22 15.00
CA ASP A 519 -12.59 11.60 14.27
C ASP A 519 -12.80 10.76 12.98
N LEU A 520 -12.58 9.45 13.09
CA LEU A 520 -12.56 8.53 11.95
C LEU A 520 -13.94 7.92 11.66
N LEU A 521 -15.00 8.38 12.31
CA LEU A 521 -16.38 7.94 12.06
C LEU A 521 -17.24 9.10 11.58
N THR A 522 -18.16 8.79 10.66
CA THR A 522 -19.19 9.73 10.20
C THR A 522 -20.48 8.98 9.97
N THR A 523 -21.60 9.70 10.00
CA THR A 523 -22.89 9.16 9.57
C THR A 523 -23.73 10.26 8.91
N THR A 524 -24.70 9.85 8.11
CA THR A 524 -25.74 10.74 7.59
C THR A 524 -27.10 10.51 8.28
N ASP A 525 -27.17 9.50 9.13
CA ASP A 525 -28.33 9.14 9.93
C ASP A 525 -28.19 9.73 11.35
N PRO A 526 -29.00 10.74 11.73
CA PRO A 526 -28.96 11.32 13.07
C PRO A 526 -29.16 10.30 14.18
N GLY A 527 -29.82 9.17 13.90
CA GLY A 527 -29.98 8.08 14.85
C GLY A 527 -28.67 7.39 15.21
N LYS A 528 -27.66 7.42 14.33
CA LYS A 528 -26.35 6.79 14.52
C LYS A 528 -25.27 7.76 15.01
N GLU A 529 -25.56 9.06 15.10
CA GLU A 529 -24.63 10.07 15.65
C GLU A 529 -24.03 9.67 17.01
N PRO A 530 -24.80 9.08 17.97
CA PRO A 530 -24.20 8.64 19.24
C PRO A 530 -23.09 7.60 19.10
N ILE A 531 -23.01 6.89 17.98
CA ILE A 531 -21.98 5.87 17.72
C ILE A 531 -20.63 6.52 17.35
N THR A 532 -20.65 7.76 16.85
CA THR A 532 -19.43 8.48 16.46
C THR A 532 -18.74 9.17 17.64
N ASN A 533 -19.31 9.12 18.84
CA ASN A 533 -18.78 9.80 20.02
C ASN A 533 -17.82 8.88 20.81
N GLU A 534 -16.74 9.46 21.34
CA GLU A 534 -15.76 8.76 22.17
C GLU A 534 -16.41 8.14 23.42
N SER A 535 -16.00 6.93 23.80
CA SER A 535 -16.44 6.26 25.03
C SER A 535 -15.66 6.75 26.26
N ASP A 536 -16.31 6.81 27.42
CA ASP A 536 -15.76 7.43 28.65
C ASP A 536 -15.25 6.39 29.67
N TYR A 537 -14.72 5.27 29.19
CA TYR A 537 -14.26 4.20 30.07
C TYR A 537 -13.09 4.64 30.95
N GLU A 538 -13.16 4.31 32.25
CA GLU A 538 -12.06 4.56 33.19
C GLU A 538 -10.76 3.91 32.69
N VAL A 539 -9.68 4.69 32.70
CA VAL A 539 -8.34 4.22 32.37
C VAL A 539 -7.59 3.88 33.65
N HIS A 540 -7.27 2.61 33.82
CA HIS A 540 -6.45 2.12 34.91
C HIS A 540 -5.02 2.66 34.76
N THR A 541 -4.62 3.49 35.73
CA THR A 541 -3.23 3.96 35.88
C THR A 541 -2.68 3.37 37.17
N MET A 542 -1.35 3.17 37.26
CA MET A 542 -0.70 2.55 38.44
C MET A 542 -1.32 2.99 39.78
N GLU A 543 -1.72 2.01 40.59
CA GLU A 543 -2.50 2.16 41.81
C GLU A 543 -2.01 3.29 42.74
N THR A 544 -2.92 4.19 43.11
CA THR A 544 -2.75 5.00 44.32
C THR A 544 -3.45 4.31 45.47
N ALA A 545 -2.81 4.27 46.65
CA ALA A 545 -3.24 3.53 47.85
C ALA A 545 -4.62 3.93 48.45
N GLU A 546 -5.42 4.77 47.78
CA GLU A 546 -6.73 5.24 48.25
C GLU A 546 -7.92 4.38 47.80
N LYS A 547 -7.77 3.43 46.86
CA LYS A 547 -8.87 2.57 46.35
C LYS A 547 -9.22 1.33 47.23
N ILE A 548 -8.72 1.22 48.46
CA ILE A 548 -8.83 0.00 49.32
C ILE A 548 -10.14 -0.08 50.16
N LEU A 549 -11.18 0.72 49.87
CA LEU A 549 -12.44 0.66 50.63
C LEU A 549 -13.66 0.58 49.69
N ALA A 550 -14.09 -0.63 49.36
CA ALA A 550 -15.37 -0.89 48.72
C ALA A 550 -16.43 -1.32 49.77
N ASP A 551 -17.56 -0.61 49.78
CA ASP A 551 -18.80 -0.97 50.50
C ASP A 551 -19.50 -2.10 49.73
N GLY A 552 -20.11 -3.06 50.44
CA GLY A 552 -20.72 -4.26 49.86
C GLY A 552 -22.05 -4.05 49.14
N GLY A 553 -22.03 -3.32 48.02
CA GLY A 553 -23.13 -3.21 47.04
C GLY A 553 -23.21 -4.41 46.07
N ASP A 554 -24.25 -4.45 45.24
CA ASP A 554 -24.39 -5.44 44.15
C ASP A 554 -23.50 -5.05 42.97
N THR A 555 -22.27 -5.54 42.99
CA THR A 555 -21.19 -5.18 42.06
C THR A 555 -21.55 -5.45 40.59
N THR A 556 -22.43 -6.41 40.32
CA THR A 556 -22.83 -6.80 38.96
C THR A 556 -23.77 -5.76 38.33
N ALA A 557 -24.76 -5.28 39.09
CA ALA A 557 -25.70 -4.28 38.61
C ALA A 557 -25.03 -2.91 38.39
N GLU A 558 -24.07 -2.54 39.26
CA GLU A 558 -23.29 -1.32 39.13
C GLU A 558 -22.35 -1.38 37.91
N LYS A 559 -21.62 -2.49 37.71
CA LYS A 559 -20.77 -2.70 36.53
C LYS A 559 -21.54 -2.60 35.21
N LEU A 560 -22.71 -3.22 35.13
CA LEU A 560 -23.56 -3.15 33.93
C LEU A 560 -24.06 -1.73 33.67
N GLU A 561 -24.39 -0.97 34.72
CA GLU A 561 -24.79 0.44 34.57
C GLU A 561 -23.64 1.29 34.06
N THR A 562 -22.45 1.19 34.69
CA THR A 562 -21.26 1.91 34.25
C THR A 562 -20.94 1.61 32.79
N PHE A 563 -20.97 0.34 32.37
CA PHE A 563 -20.74 0.00 30.96
C PHE A 563 -21.75 0.67 30.01
N ILE A 564 -23.03 0.74 30.39
CA ILE A 564 -24.08 1.39 29.59
C ILE A 564 -23.88 2.91 29.55
N GLU A 565 -23.55 3.53 30.68
CA GLU A 565 -23.32 4.98 30.78
C GLU A 565 -22.07 5.41 29.99
N ASP A 566 -20.98 4.63 30.07
CA ASP A 566 -19.70 4.90 29.41
C ASP A 566 -19.74 4.58 27.89
N THR A 567 -20.81 3.93 27.41
CA THR A 567 -21.04 3.66 25.98
C THR A 567 -22.07 4.64 25.41
N PRO A 568 -21.67 5.69 24.67
CA PRO A 568 -22.58 6.76 24.25
C PRO A 568 -23.82 6.29 23.48
N ALA A 569 -23.71 5.22 22.69
CA ALA A 569 -24.81 4.64 21.93
C ALA A 569 -25.83 3.83 22.78
N LEU A 570 -25.49 3.48 24.02
CA LEU A 570 -26.36 2.78 24.97
C LEU A 570 -26.88 3.71 26.08
N ALA A 571 -26.09 4.74 26.40
CA ALA A 571 -26.41 5.72 27.42
C ALA A 571 -27.79 6.36 27.17
N TYR A 572 -28.52 6.62 28.26
CA TYR A 572 -29.81 7.28 28.17
C TYR A 572 -29.63 8.73 27.71
N ASP A 573 -30.21 9.06 26.57
CA ASP A 573 -30.26 10.41 26.04
C ASP A 573 -31.69 10.74 25.57
N PRO A 574 -32.38 11.72 26.19
CA PRO A 574 -33.72 12.11 25.78
C PRO A 574 -33.78 12.69 24.36
N GLU A 575 -32.66 13.17 23.81
CA GLU A 575 -32.57 13.69 22.44
C GLU A 575 -32.23 12.59 21.42
N ALA A 576 -31.82 11.40 21.87
CA ALA A 576 -31.52 10.23 21.02
C ALA A 576 -32.35 8.99 21.40
N PRO A 577 -33.66 8.96 21.10
CA PRO A 577 -34.56 7.86 21.49
C PRO A 577 -34.18 6.49 20.91
N ILE A 578 -33.34 6.44 19.88
CA ILE A 578 -32.81 5.19 19.31
C ILE A 578 -31.83 4.51 20.29
N ASN A 579 -31.17 5.24 21.18
CA ASN A 579 -30.30 4.66 22.21
C ASN A 579 -31.08 3.73 23.15
N ASP A 580 -32.35 4.04 23.45
CA ASP A 580 -33.19 3.17 24.26
C ASP A 580 -33.48 1.82 23.55
N GLN A 581 -33.58 1.82 22.22
CA GLN A 581 -33.77 0.62 21.40
C GLN A 581 -32.48 -0.22 21.36
N ARG A 582 -31.31 0.42 21.17
CA ARG A 582 -29.99 -0.23 21.28
C ARG A 582 -29.77 -0.82 22.66
N ARG A 583 -30.05 -0.06 23.72
CA ARG A 583 -29.98 -0.52 25.12
C ARG A 583 -30.92 -1.69 25.38
N GLY A 584 -32.13 -1.67 24.81
CA GLY A 584 -33.04 -2.82 24.83
C GLY A 584 -32.40 -4.07 24.22
N ALA A 585 -31.87 -3.96 22.99
CA ALA A 585 -31.22 -5.06 22.29
C ALA A 585 -30.00 -5.59 23.06
N PHE A 586 -29.14 -4.70 23.55
CA PHE A 586 -27.99 -5.01 24.40
C PHE A 586 -28.41 -5.78 25.66
N LEU A 587 -29.37 -5.27 26.44
CA LEU A 587 -29.86 -5.94 27.66
C LEU A 587 -30.46 -7.32 27.37
N LEU A 588 -31.10 -7.51 26.22
CA LEU A 588 -31.60 -8.83 25.82
C LEU A 588 -30.42 -9.78 25.55
N GLY A 589 -29.39 -9.29 24.86
CA GLY A 589 -28.15 -10.01 24.66
C GLY A 589 -27.51 -10.40 25.99
N VAL A 590 -27.39 -9.47 26.94
CA VAL A 590 -26.82 -9.72 28.28
C VAL A 590 -27.55 -10.87 28.97
N LEU A 591 -28.89 -10.85 29.01
CA LEU A 591 -29.65 -11.92 29.64
C LEU A 591 -29.43 -13.28 28.94
N ILE A 592 -29.33 -13.29 27.61
CA ILE A 592 -29.08 -14.52 26.85
C ILE A 592 -27.66 -15.05 27.10
N GLY A 593 -26.67 -14.17 27.17
CA GLY A 593 -25.29 -14.50 27.52
C GLY A 593 -25.18 -15.08 28.94
N GLU A 594 -25.75 -14.40 29.94
CA GLU A 594 -25.73 -14.84 31.35
C GLU A 594 -26.43 -16.20 31.54
N VAL A 595 -27.63 -16.36 30.95
CA VAL A 595 -28.37 -17.63 31.02
C VAL A 595 -27.64 -18.73 30.24
N GLY A 596 -27.06 -18.41 29.08
CA GLY A 596 -26.29 -19.35 28.28
C GLY A 596 -25.04 -19.84 29.00
N ALA A 597 -24.27 -18.93 29.60
CA ALA A 597 -23.12 -19.26 30.43
C ALA A 597 -23.54 -20.14 31.61
N TYR A 598 -24.60 -19.76 32.35
CA TYR A 598 -25.12 -20.58 33.44
C TYR A 598 -25.57 -21.98 32.98
N GLN A 599 -26.22 -22.10 31.82
CA GLN A 599 -26.63 -23.38 31.25
C GLN A 599 -25.45 -24.30 30.89
N ASN A 600 -24.34 -23.71 30.44
CA ASN A 600 -23.13 -24.44 30.12
C ASN A 600 -22.42 -24.89 31.41
N TYR A 601 -22.11 -23.94 32.30
CA TYR A 601 -21.32 -24.20 33.50
C TYR A 601 -22.08 -24.98 34.60
N SER A 602 -23.32 -24.60 34.89
CA SER A 602 -24.07 -25.17 36.03
C SER A 602 -24.94 -26.37 35.65
N GLU A 603 -25.44 -26.40 34.41
CA GLU A 603 -26.43 -27.39 33.97
C GLU A 603 -25.88 -28.35 32.90
N ASN A 604 -24.65 -28.15 32.41
CA ASN A 604 -23.96 -28.97 31.42
C ASN A 604 -24.83 -29.30 30.18
N ARG A 605 -25.55 -28.28 29.68
CA ARG A 605 -26.45 -28.43 28.52
C ARG A 605 -25.68 -28.37 27.22
N SER A 606 -25.98 -29.29 26.31
CA SER A 606 -25.41 -29.33 24.96
C SER A 606 -25.97 -28.27 23.99
N THR A 607 -27.08 -27.63 24.36
CA THR A 607 -27.70 -26.55 23.57
C THR A 607 -28.17 -25.50 24.55
N THR A 608 -27.56 -24.34 24.47
CA THR A 608 -27.79 -23.18 25.32
C THR A 608 -28.84 -22.25 24.71
N LEU A 609 -29.15 -21.17 25.42
CA LEU A 609 -30.03 -20.12 24.95
C LEU A 609 -29.39 -19.30 23.82
N ILE A 610 -28.05 -19.20 23.83
CA ILE A 610 -27.27 -18.55 22.78
C ILE A 610 -27.49 -19.29 21.45
N ASP A 611 -27.37 -20.62 21.44
CA ASP A 611 -27.59 -21.45 20.25
C ASP A 611 -29.03 -21.39 19.71
N GLN A 612 -30.00 -21.10 20.57
CA GLN A 612 -31.42 -21.01 20.20
C GLN A 612 -31.78 -19.68 19.54
N TYR A 613 -31.02 -18.63 19.84
CA TYR A 613 -31.25 -17.27 19.35
C TYR A 613 -29.96 -16.69 18.72
N PRO A 614 -29.50 -17.25 17.59
CA PRO A 614 -28.35 -16.72 16.86
C PRO A 614 -28.62 -15.30 16.36
N VAL A 615 -27.58 -14.54 16.08
CA VAL A 615 -27.62 -13.11 15.77
C VAL A 615 -28.53 -12.82 14.58
N LYS A 616 -28.39 -13.57 13.48
CA LYS A 616 -29.28 -13.45 12.30
C LYS A 616 -30.77 -13.62 12.59
N SER A 617 -31.13 -14.27 13.71
CA SER A 617 -32.52 -14.50 14.09
C SER A 617 -33.19 -13.29 14.73
N ILE A 618 -32.40 -12.31 15.18
CA ILE A 618 -32.86 -11.11 15.86
C ILE A 618 -33.33 -10.08 14.83
N THR A 619 -34.55 -9.58 15.06
CA THR A 619 -35.25 -8.57 14.25
C THR A 619 -36.23 -7.82 15.15
N SER A 620 -36.60 -6.59 14.81
CA SER A 620 -37.60 -5.80 15.56
C SER A 620 -38.90 -6.57 15.79
N ALA A 621 -39.39 -7.28 14.78
CA ALA A 621 -40.63 -8.07 14.86
C ALA A 621 -40.54 -9.30 15.80
N ARG A 622 -39.34 -9.80 16.09
CA ARG A 622 -39.13 -10.99 16.93
C ARG A 622 -38.64 -10.67 18.33
N ILE A 623 -38.00 -9.51 18.53
CA ILE A 623 -37.28 -9.20 19.76
C ILE A 623 -38.17 -9.32 20.99
N LYS A 624 -39.40 -8.79 20.94
CA LYS A 624 -40.38 -8.89 22.03
C LYS A 624 -40.66 -10.32 22.46
N LYS A 625 -40.85 -11.21 21.47
CA LYS A 625 -41.15 -12.62 21.72
C LYS A 625 -39.93 -13.32 22.32
N ILE A 626 -38.75 -13.06 21.79
CA ILE A 626 -37.48 -13.64 22.29
C ILE A 626 -37.26 -13.20 23.74
N THR A 627 -37.48 -11.92 24.07
CA THR A 627 -37.39 -11.41 25.45
C THR A 627 -38.34 -12.13 26.41
N GLN A 628 -39.58 -12.39 26.00
CA GLN A 628 -40.54 -13.13 26.82
C GLN A 628 -40.10 -14.58 27.08
N GLU A 629 -39.55 -15.24 26.05
CA GLU A 629 -39.05 -16.62 26.14
C GLU A 629 -37.78 -16.71 27.00
N ALA A 630 -36.86 -15.76 26.87
CA ALA A 630 -35.65 -15.65 27.69
C ALA A 630 -36.00 -15.44 29.17
N ILE A 631 -36.84 -14.45 29.50
CA ILE A 631 -37.30 -14.22 30.88
C ILE A 631 -38.05 -15.44 31.43
N GLY A 632 -38.90 -16.08 30.62
CA GLY A 632 -39.60 -17.31 31.01
C GLY A 632 -38.64 -18.45 31.36
N THR A 633 -37.54 -18.57 30.61
CA THR A 633 -36.46 -19.52 30.85
C THR A 633 -35.72 -19.21 32.16
N THR A 634 -35.35 -17.94 32.40
CA THR A 634 -34.73 -17.49 33.65
C THR A 634 -35.59 -17.78 34.89
N ILE A 635 -36.90 -17.53 34.80
CA ILE A 635 -37.86 -17.86 35.87
C ILE A 635 -37.92 -19.38 36.13
N THR A 636 -37.80 -20.19 35.07
CA THR A 636 -37.82 -21.65 35.18
C THR A 636 -36.61 -22.14 35.98
N TYR A 637 -35.40 -21.61 35.71
CA TYR A 637 -34.20 -21.93 36.48
C TYR A 637 -34.26 -21.42 37.92
N THR A 638 -34.70 -20.18 38.12
CA THR A 638 -34.91 -19.60 39.46
C THR A 638 -35.76 -20.52 40.35
N ARG A 639 -36.87 -21.04 39.79
CA ARG A 639 -37.76 -21.97 40.50
C ARG A 639 -37.13 -23.33 40.68
N GLY A 640 -36.35 -23.81 39.70
CA GLY A 640 -35.59 -25.06 39.80
C GLY A 640 -34.61 -25.06 40.97
N GLU A 641 -33.94 -23.92 41.23
CA GLU A 641 -33.02 -23.75 42.36
C GLU A 641 -33.70 -23.37 43.69
N ASN A 642 -35.03 -23.29 43.74
CA ASN A 642 -35.79 -22.83 44.91
C ASN A 642 -35.37 -21.44 45.44
N ARG A 643 -34.89 -20.54 44.57
CA ARG A 643 -34.55 -19.17 44.96
C ARG A 643 -35.81 -18.31 45.09
N THR A 644 -35.77 -17.34 46.00
CA THR A 644 -36.83 -16.34 46.20
C THR A 644 -36.63 -15.10 45.32
N ILE A 645 -35.38 -14.82 44.95
CA ILE A 645 -34.97 -13.73 44.06
C ILE A 645 -34.76 -14.32 42.66
N THR A 646 -35.18 -13.61 41.62
CA THR A 646 -35.01 -14.03 40.22
C THR A 646 -33.53 -14.05 39.87
N LEU A 647 -33.04 -15.11 39.22
CA LEU A 647 -31.69 -15.09 38.64
C LEU A 647 -31.60 -13.91 37.66
N PHE A 648 -30.49 -13.17 37.70
CA PHE A 648 -30.26 -12.02 36.83
C PHE A 648 -31.34 -10.93 36.92
N GLU A 649 -31.87 -10.68 38.13
CA GLU A 649 -32.93 -9.70 38.38
C GLU A 649 -32.56 -8.28 37.87
N HIS A 650 -31.28 -7.91 37.97
CA HIS A 650 -30.75 -6.63 37.50
C HIS A 650 -31.00 -6.38 36.01
N VAL A 651 -31.05 -7.42 35.18
CA VAL A 651 -31.35 -7.33 33.74
C VAL A 651 -32.84 -7.50 33.47
N VAL A 652 -33.49 -8.47 34.12
CA VAL A 652 -34.92 -8.81 33.89
C VAL A 652 -35.84 -7.62 34.15
N ASP A 653 -35.58 -6.84 35.20
CA ASP A 653 -36.42 -5.69 35.51
C ASP A 653 -36.22 -4.53 34.52
N ARG A 654 -35.02 -4.35 33.99
CA ARG A 654 -34.76 -3.33 32.95
C ARG A 654 -35.39 -3.70 31.61
N LEU A 655 -35.34 -4.97 31.23
CA LEU A 655 -36.00 -5.47 30.01
C LEU A 655 -37.51 -5.29 30.02
N ARG A 656 -38.14 -5.33 31.20
CA ARG A 656 -39.56 -5.00 31.33
C ARG A 656 -39.84 -3.56 30.91
N ASP A 657 -38.91 -2.66 31.23
CA ASP A 657 -39.07 -1.22 31.02
C ASP A 657 -38.62 -0.79 29.62
N THR A 658 -37.63 -1.45 29.03
CA THR A 658 -37.08 -1.13 27.70
C THR A 658 -37.71 -1.89 26.53
N ILE A 659 -38.23 -3.12 26.72
CA ILE A 659 -38.80 -3.93 25.63
C ILE A 659 -40.27 -4.32 25.86
N LEU A 660 -40.65 -4.74 27.07
CA LEU A 660 -41.98 -5.34 27.27
C LEU A 660 -43.10 -4.32 27.47
N ARG A 661 -42.80 -3.15 28.04
CA ARG A 661 -43.73 -2.02 28.19
C ARG A 661 -43.91 -1.21 26.89
N PRO A 662 -42.85 -0.77 26.20
CA PRO A 662 -42.98 -0.20 24.86
C PRO A 662 -43.37 -1.28 23.83
N ASP A 663 -43.83 -0.88 22.64
CA ASP A 663 -44.07 -1.83 21.55
C ASP A 663 -42.87 -1.82 20.58
N PRO A 664 -42.07 -2.90 20.48
CA PRO A 664 -40.93 -2.97 19.57
C PRO A 664 -41.30 -2.92 18.09
N ASP A 665 -42.59 -3.10 17.75
CA ASP A 665 -43.08 -2.99 16.38
C ASP A 665 -42.96 -1.56 15.81
N ASP A 666 -42.82 -0.54 16.68
CA ASP A 666 -42.61 0.86 16.31
C ASP A 666 -41.14 1.31 16.38
N TRP A 667 -40.20 0.36 16.55
CA TRP A 667 -38.76 0.68 16.58
C TRP A 667 -38.25 1.13 15.21
N GLU A 668 -37.40 2.15 15.20
CA GLU A 668 -36.81 2.76 14.01
C GLU A 668 -35.37 2.27 13.75
N ILE A 669 -34.77 1.55 14.70
CA ILE A 669 -33.43 0.98 14.60
C ILE A 669 -33.30 0.03 13.40
N GLU A 670 -32.21 0.20 12.65
CA GLU A 670 -31.87 -0.67 11.52
C GLU A 670 -31.47 -2.08 12.00
N THR A 671 -31.53 -3.05 11.09
CA THR A 671 -31.32 -4.46 11.46
C THR A 671 -29.88 -4.74 11.90
N ASP A 672 -28.89 -4.16 11.22
CA ASP A 672 -27.48 -4.40 11.54
C ASP A 672 -27.08 -3.70 12.85
N ASP A 673 -27.57 -2.48 13.08
CA ASP A 673 -27.47 -1.77 14.36
C ASP A 673 -28.07 -2.59 15.51
N LEU A 674 -29.31 -3.05 15.35
CA LEU A 674 -29.98 -3.91 16.34
C LEU A 674 -29.18 -5.18 16.65
N ARG A 675 -28.68 -5.84 15.61
CA ARG A 675 -27.95 -7.11 15.74
C ARG A 675 -26.58 -6.92 16.36
N PHE A 676 -25.85 -5.88 16.00
CA PHE A 676 -24.55 -5.59 16.60
C PHE A 676 -24.66 -5.38 18.11
N TYR A 677 -25.58 -4.53 18.59
CA TYR A 677 -25.73 -4.29 20.02
C TYR A 677 -26.31 -5.49 20.77
N TYR A 678 -27.16 -6.30 20.13
CA TYR A 678 -27.54 -7.61 20.67
C TYR A 678 -26.32 -8.51 20.88
N SER A 679 -25.46 -8.67 19.86
CA SER A 679 -24.24 -9.47 19.93
C SER A 679 -23.28 -8.97 21.00
N LEU A 680 -23.11 -7.65 21.12
CA LEU A 680 -22.32 -7.02 22.17
C LEU A 680 -22.86 -7.38 23.56
N GLY A 681 -24.19 -7.39 23.72
CA GLY A 681 -24.85 -7.83 24.94
C GLY A 681 -24.58 -9.30 25.26
N VAL A 682 -24.68 -10.19 24.27
CA VAL A 682 -24.38 -11.62 24.45
C VAL A 682 -22.94 -11.79 24.92
N THR A 683 -21.98 -11.12 24.28
CA THR A 683 -20.57 -11.12 24.67
C THR A 683 -20.36 -10.64 26.10
N TYR A 684 -20.99 -9.53 26.49
CA TYR A 684 -20.94 -9.02 27.87
C TYR A 684 -21.45 -10.09 28.84
N GLY A 685 -22.67 -10.60 28.63
CA GLY A 685 -23.32 -11.52 29.56
C GLY A 685 -22.60 -12.87 29.68
N MET A 686 -21.92 -13.31 28.61
CA MET A 686 -21.06 -14.50 28.66
C MET A 686 -19.80 -14.29 29.51
N ASN A 687 -19.25 -13.08 29.48
CA ASN A 687 -18.01 -12.76 30.17
C ASN A 687 -18.26 -12.31 31.62
N ASP A 688 -19.46 -11.88 32.00
CA ASP A 688 -19.77 -11.28 33.30
C ASP A 688 -19.88 -12.31 34.43
N HIS A 689 -18.76 -12.60 35.11
CA HIS A 689 -18.70 -13.60 36.16
C HIS A 689 -17.57 -13.33 37.17
N PRO A 690 -17.63 -13.86 38.40
CA PRO A 690 -16.48 -13.85 39.30
C PRO A 690 -15.34 -14.72 38.73
N ASP A 691 -14.10 -14.45 39.12
CA ASP A 691 -12.93 -15.24 38.72
C ASP A 691 -13.05 -16.68 39.24
N TRP A 692 -13.43 -17.60 38.34
CA TRP A 692 -13.68 -19.00 38.69
C TRP A 692 -12.40 -19.75 39.10
N ASP A 693 -11.22 -19.29 38.66
CA ASP A 693 -9.94 -19.95 38.94
C ASP A 693 -9.48 -19.77 40.40
N GLN A 694 -9.97 -18.75 41.11
CA GLN A 694 -9.69 -18.55 42.54
C GLN A 694 -10.65 -19.31 43.46
N LEU A 695 -11.84 -19.68 42.97
CA LEU A 695 -12.83 -20.45 43.73
C LEU A 695 -12.44 -21.92 43.92
N GLU A 696 -11.65 -22.52 43.03
CA GLU A 696 -11.15 -23.90 43.20
C GLU A 696 -10.12 -24.03 44.33
N THR A 697 -9.36 -22.98 44.64
CA THR A 697 -8.33 -23.03 45.70
C THR A 697 -8.88 -23.11 47.12
N ASP A 698 -10.08 -22.58 47.40
CA ASP A 698 -10.65 -22.56 48.75
C ASP A 698 -11.46 -23.81 49.11
N THR A 699 -11.85 -24.63 48.14
CA THR A 699 -12.64 -25.85 48.39
C THR A 699 -11.81 -27.09 48.79
N THR A 700 -10.48 -26.98 48.89
CA THR A 700 -9.60 -28.16 49.14
C THR A 700 -9.03 -28.25 50.56
N GLU A 701 -9.38 -27.36 51.50
CA GLU A 701 -8.87 -27.40 52.90
C GLU A 701 -9.87 -27.78 54.01
N GLU A 702 -11.09 -28.21 53.71
CA GLU A 702 -11.93 -28.89 54.70
C GLU A 702 -12.54 -30.20 54.17
N LEU A 703 -11.77 -31.30 54.21
CA LEU A 703 -12.28 -32.66 54.47
C LEU A 703 -11.22 -33.55 55.13
#